data_AF-A0A7Y9RP95-F1
#
_entry.id   AF-A0A7Y9RP95-F1
#
_cell.length_a   1.000
_cell.length_b   1.000
_cell.length_c   1.000
_cell.angle_alpha   90.00
_cell.angle_beta   90.00
_cell.angle_gamma   90.00
#
_symmetry.space_group_name_H-M   'P 1'
#
loop_
_entity.id
_entity.type
_entity.pdbx_description
1 polymer ?
#
loop_
_entity_poly.entity_id
_entity_poly.type
_entity_poly.pdbx_seq_one_letter_code
_entity_poly.pdbx_strand_id
1 'polypeptide(L)'
;MSTPRPERVAVVGSGVAGLLAAHVLAKRCHVTLFEADSRLGGHADTHVVDGIAVDTGFIVHNERTYPHLLRLFRELGVDTQDSEMSMSVRDDVLGLEYAGALGPAGLFPTRANLMRRDYLRMLVEVPRFHRMARRLLETDETGDGLETLGAFLDRGRFTPLFRTHFVESLVACVWSCDPALALDYPARYLFTFLQHHGMLAVFGSPTWRTVTGGSHEYVHRVAAGLHDVRVGTKVTSLLERPDGVEVTDGNGEVTTFDAVVVATHPHQALAMLAEPTAVQREVLSAITYSPNTTQLHTDESLLPSAPRARASWNYLRRPDDDPLGAVTVTYDLTRLMRLPSPTSGPHAGKRFLVTLGGTDLVDPATVIDTMEYEHPLYTPASVAAQRRLPECDSDRVVFAGAWHGWGFHEDGARSGVAAAARLGVTWDDAAPVGAGPAGHLREGPREPNHPSPLVPRSEGGQAHPRLPRTLAPASLRAGSGGRRTALHTPALYDASIVHVRRRPLLRRFEQRSTVWLVDLDALPDHGVLGRFEARDHLGDPGRSIRDNVAHFLSLHGIALDSEERGRGRVRMAANARALGFCFNPISVHWCHAGDGELLAVVVEVHNTYGDRHAYLVHPDEQGRAQVDKAMYVSPFHGTDGHYEVAVPLPGERLDVAVTLHSDDGAVFSARLSGARAAHSPRRAAPAALRGWLQIHAHGVALWARRLPVRPRPEHPRQEGVR
;
A
#
# COMPACT_ATOMS: atom_id res chain seq x y z
N MET A 1 32.57 -28.48 -11.85
CA MET A 1 32.20 -29.57 -10.93
C MET A 1 31.36 -28.93 -9.83
N SER A 2 30.15 -29.43 -9.56
CA SER A 2 29.35 -28.93 -8.43
C SER A 2 30.10 -29.22 -7.14
N THR A 3 30.28 -28.22 -6.28
CA THR A 3 30.72 -28.46 -4.91
C THR A 3 29.74 -29.44 -4.24
N PRO A 4 30.23 -30.46 -3.52
CA PRO A 4 29.36 -31.37 -2.78
C PRO A 4 28.61 -30.59 -1.69
N ARG A 5 27.32 -30.92 -1.49
CA ARG A 5 26.48 -30.31 -0.46
C ARG A 5 27.08 -30.58 0.92
N PRO A 6 27.14 -29.60 1.83
CA PRO A 6 27.67 -29.81 3.18
C PRO A 6 26.75 -30.74 4.00
N GLU A 7 27.34 -31.57 4.86
CA GLU A 7 26.60 -32.42 5.80
C GLU A 7 26.40 -31.72 7.14
N ARG A 8 27.42 -30.99 7.62
CA ARG A 8 27.42 -30.25 8.89
C ARG A 8 27.61 -28.75 8.65
N VAL A 9 26.63 -27.95 9.05
CA VAL A 9 26.65 -26.50 8.85
C VAL A 9 26.50 -25.77 10.19
N ALA A 10 27.36 -24.78 10.43
CA ALA A 10 27.15 -23.83 11.52
C ALA A 10 26.36 -22.62 11.02
N VAL A 11 25.45 -22.11 11.83
CA VAL A 11 24.79 -20.83 11.62
C VAL A 11 25.13 -19.94 12.80
N VAL A 12 25.75 -18.79 12.55
CA VAL A 12 26.22 -17.86 13.60
C VAL A 12 25.31 -16.64 13.65
N GLY A 13 24.60 -16.47 14.76
CA GLY A 13 23.59 -15.44 14.97
C GLY A 13 22.16 -15.97 14.76
N SER A 14 21.29 -15.74 15.74
CA SER A 14 19.89 -16.22 15.72
C SER A 14 18.86 -15.13 15.39
N GLY A 15 19.29 -14.04 14.75
CA GLY A 15 18.36 -13.12 14.11
C GLY A 15 17.54 -13.80 13.01
N VAL A 16 16.54 -13.11 12.46
CA VAL A 16 15.64 -13.67 11.42
C VAL A 16 16.39 -14.29 10.23
N ALA A 17 17.55 -13.74 9.84
CA ALA A 17 18.37 -14.29 8.76
C ALA A 17 18.96 -15.66 9.12
N GLY A 18 19.54 -15.79 10.31
CA GLY A 18 20.11 -17.04 10.79
C GLY A 18 19.04 -18.09 11.05
N LEU A 19 17.92 -17.72 11.68
CA LEU A 19 16.79 -18.62 11.89
C LEU A 19 16.24 -19.16 10.57
N LEU A 20 16.09 -18.32 9.55
CA LEU A 20 15.58 -18.77 8.26
C LEU A 20 16.60 -19.63 7.50
N ALA A 21 17.87 -19.28 7.53
CA ALA A 21 18.93 -20.12 6.97
C ALA A 21 18.96 -21.49 7.65
N ALA A 22 18.94 -21.52 8.98
CA ALA A 22 18.91 -22.75 9.78
C ALA A 22 17.68 -23.60 9.47
N HIS A 23 16.49 -23.01 9.40
CA HIS A 23 15.24 -23.70 9.05
C HIS A 23 15.30 -24.38 7.68
N VAL A 24 15.87 -23.71 6.68
CA VAL A 24 16.01 -24.28 5.32
C VAL A 24 17.09 -25.35 5.28
N LEU A 25 18.27 -25.08 5.85
CA LEU A 25 19.41 -26.00 5.88
C LEU A 25 19.09 -27.29 6.66
N ALA A 26 18.37 -27.20 7.78
CA ALA A 26 18.02 -28.35 8.63
C ALA A 26 17.21 -29.43 7.89
N LYS A 27 16.61 -29.11 6.73
CA LYS A 27 15.90 -30.10 5.89
C LYS A 27 16.85 -31.10 5.22
N ARG A 28 18.15 -30.77 5.10
CA ARG A 28 19.15 -31.55 4.35
C ARG A 28 20.51 -31.67 5.04
N CYS A 29 20.80 -30.84 6.04
CA CYS A 29 22.08 -30.77 6.74
C CYS A 29 21.86 -30.86 8.26
N HIS A 30 22.86 -31.35 8.98
CA HIS A 30 22.93 -31.20 10.43
C HIS A 30 23.35 -29.76 10.77
N VAL A 31 22.46 -29.01 11.43
CA VAL A 31 22.67 -27.59 11.73
C VAL A 31 22.97 -27.39 13.21
N THR A 32 24.06 -26.66 13.49
CA THR A 32 24.33 -26.08 14.81
C THR A 32 24.14 -24.56 14.74
N LEU A 33 23.17 -24.03 15.49
CA LEU A 33 22.92 -22.59 15.61
C LEU A 33 23.65 -22.04 16.84
N PHE A 34 24.50 -21.04 16.64
CA PHE A 34 25.20 -20.32 17.70
C PHE A 34 24.57 -18.95 17.93
N GLU A 35 24.31 -18.60 19.19
CA GLU A 35 23.83 -17.30 19.62
C GLU A 35 24.66 -16.80 20.80
N ALA A 36 25.12 -15.55 20.72
CA ALA A 36 25.92 -14.91 21.76
C ALA A 36 25.08 -14.55 22.99
N ASP A 37 23.83 -14.16 22.79
CA ASP A 37 22.89 -13.82 23.87
C ASP A 37 22.30 -15.06 24.54
N SER A 38 21.71 -14.86 25.73
CA SER A 38 20.97 -15.92 26.43
C SER A 38 19.60 -16.22 25.81
N ARG A 39 19.21 -15.50 24.76
CA ARG A 39 17.91 -15.57 24.08
C ARG A 39 18.12 -15.62 22.57
N LEU A 40 17.27 -16.39 21.88
CA LEU A 40 17.22 -16.42 20.43
C LEU A 40 16.36 -15.28 19.86
N GLY A 41 16.61 -14.90 18.61
CA GLY A 41 15.74 -14.01 17.81
C GLY A 41 16.36 -12.65 17.48
N GLY A 42 17.39 -12.22 18.22
CA GLY A 42 17.98 -10.89 18.07
C GLY A 42 16.91 -9.80 18.19
N HIS A 43 16.74 -9.01 17.12
CA HIS A 43 15.70 -7.97 17.03
C HIS A 43 14.25 -8.48 17.09
N ALA A 44 13.99 -9.78 16.89
CA ALA A 44 12.71 -10.36 17.30
C ALA A 44 12.73 -10.55 18.82
N ASP A 45 12.32 -9.50 19.54
CA ASP A 45 12.40 -9.40 20.99
C ASP A 45 11.01 -9.22 21.61
N THR A 46 10.61 -10.20 22.42
CA THR A 46 9.30 -10.23 23.08
C THR A 46 9.47 -10.28 24.59
N HIS A 47 8.85 -9.31 25.26
CA HIS A 47 8.84 -9.15 26.71
C HIS A 47 7.51 -9.65 27.27
N VAL A 48 7.53 -10.51 28.30
CA VAL A 48 6.30 -10.98 28.95
C VAL A 48 6.03 -10.14 30.19
N VAL A 49 5.10 -9.18 30.08
CA VAL A 49 4.73 -8.25 31.15
C VAL A 49 3.31 -8.54 31.61
N ASP A 50 3.12 -8.89 32.88
CA ASP A 50 1.82 -9.26 33.47
C ASP A 50 1.09 -10.36 32.65
N GLY A 51 1.84 -11.30 32.07
CA GLY A 51 1.33 -12.38 31.23
C GLY A 51 0.99 -11.98 29.79
N ILE A 52 1.28 -10.75 29.39
CA ILE A 52 1.08 -10.24 28.03
C ILE A 52 2.43 -10.21 27.32
N ALA A 53 2.49 -10.81 26.13
CA ALA A 53 3.65 -10.77 25.26
C ALA A 53 3.71 -9.45 24.48
N VAL A 54 4.81 -8.71 24.62
CA VAL A 54 5.01 -7.35 24.11
C VAL A 54 6.27 -7.32 23.26
N ASP A 55 6.14 -7.16 21.96
CA ASP A 55 7.27 -7.02 21.04
C ASP A 55 7.83 -5.60 21.10
N THR A 56 9.14 -5.47 21.24
CA THR A 56 9.83 -4.16 21.33
C THR A 56 10.77 -3.90 20.17
N GLY A 57 11.22 -4.94 19.45
CA GLY A 57 12.04 -4.80 18.24
C GLY A 57 11.22 -5.02 16.96
N PHE A 58 11.06 -6.27 16.53
CA PHE A 58 10.20 -6.63 15.41
C PHE A 58 8.74 -6.74 15.82
N ILE A 59 7.94 -5.78 15.37
CA ILE A 59 6.55 -5.66 15.81
C ILE A 59 5.56 -5.97 14.69
N VAL A 60 5.85 -5.54 13.45
CA VAL A 60 4.87 -5.58 12.35
C VAL A 60 5.43 -6.11 11.03
N HIS A 61 4.55 -6.73 10.25
CA HIS A 61 4.76 -7.17 8.88
C HIS A 61 3.50 -6.95 8.03
N ASN A 62 3.55 -7.28 6.73
CA ASN A 62 2.36 -7.27 5.88
C ASN A 62 2.43 -8.32 4.76
N GLU A 63 1.29 -8.60 4.12
CA GLU A 63 1.17 -9.65 3.09
C GLU A 63 1.86 -9.35 1.77
N ARG A 64 2.14 -8.08 1.49
CA ARG A 64 2.73 -7.64 0.22
C ARG A 64 4.25 -7.71 0.24
N THR A 65 4.87 -7.25 1.33
CA THR A 65 6.31 -7.00 1.39
C THR A 65 7.08 -8.00 2.25
N TYR A 66 6.43 -9.06 2.77
CA TYR A 66 7.06 -10.09 3.62
C TYR A 66 6.79 -11.54 3.15
N PRO A 67 7.00 -11.89 1.86
CA PRO A 67 6.65 -13.21 1.34
C PRO A 67 7.43 -14.36 1.99
N HIS A 68 8.73 -14.21 2.29
CA HIS A 68 9.52 -15.28 2.89
C HIS A 68 9.12 -15.50 4.35
N LEU A 69 8.99 -14.43 5.13
CA LEU A 69 8.55 -14.53 6.52
C LEU A 69 7.16 -15.18 6.62
N LEU A 70 6.24 -14.82 5.73
CA LEU A 70 4.91 -15.43 5.70
C LEU A 70 4.91 -16.88 5.26
N ARG A 71 5.82 -17.29 4.37
CA ARG A 71 6.03 -18.71 4.06
C ARG A 71 6.48 -19.47 5.32
N LEU A 72 7.42 -18.93 6.08
CA LEU A 72 7.86 -19.50 7.35
C LEU A 72 6.69 -19.64 8.34
N PHE A 73 5.94 -18.57 8.56
CA PHE A 73 4.80 -18.59 9.48
C PHE A 73 3.77 -19.65 9.11
N ARG A 74 3.48 -19.82 7.82
CA ARG A 74 2.58 -20.90 7.34
C ARG A 74 3.16 -22.30 7.61
N GLU A 75 4.45 -22.53 7.36
CA GLU A 75 5.10 -23.82 7.63
C GLU A 75 5.10 -24.16 9.13
N LEU A 76 5.24 -23.15 9.99
CA LEU A 76 5.30 -23.31 11.45
C LEU A 76 3.93 -23.24 12.13
N GLY A 77 2.87 -22.84 11.42
CA GLY A 77 1.56 -22.59 12.03
C GLY A 77 1.57 -21.42 13.02
N VAL A 78 2.25 -20.33 12.67
CA VAL A 78 2.30 -19.09 13.46
C VAL A 78 1.17 -18.17 13.03
N ASP A 79 0.30 -17.81 13.97
CA ASP A 79 -0.84 -16.94 13.71
C ASP A 79 -0.47 -15.45 13.80
N THR A 80 -1.16 -14.63 13.01
CA THR A 80 -0.93 -13.18 12.94
C THR A 80 -2.27 -12.44 12.96
N GLN A 81 -2.29 -11.23 13.50
CA GLN A 81 -3.48 -10.40 13.63
C GLN A 81 -3.27 -9.01 13.04
N ASP A 82 -4.36 -8.31 12.71
CA ASP A 82 -4.29 -6.96 12.15
C ASP A 82 -3.58 -5.98 13.08
N SER A 83 -2.76 -5.10 12.53
CA SER A 83 -2.03 -4.05 13.23
C SER A 83 -2.47 -2.67 12.75
N GLU A 84 -2.51 -1.69 13.65
CA GLU A 84 -2.77 -0.30 13.27
C GLU A 84 -1.45 0.44 13.10
N MET A 85 -1.21 1.00 11.92
CA MET A 85 0.06 1.63 11.55
C MET A 85 -0.16 3.10 11.20
N SER A 86 -0.37 3.91 12.24
CA SER A 86 -0.41 5.38 12.13
C SER A 86 0.84 6.02 12.70
N MET A 87 1.20 7.18 12.14
CA MET A 87 2.30 8.02 12.60
C MET A 87 1.78 9.41 12.98
N SER A 88 2.35 9.98 14.03
CA SER A 88 2.17 11.37 14.43
C SER A 88 3.50 12.10 14.61
N VAL A 89 3.44 13.41 14.49
CA VAL A 89 4.54 14.33 14.78
C VAL A 89 4.06 15.32 15.83
N ARG A 90 4.88 15.50 16.88
CA ARG A 90 4.70 16.48 17.96
C ARG A 90 5.95 17.35 18.05
N ASP A 91 5.77 18.65 18.14
CA ASP A 91 6.80 19.65 18.43
C ASP A 91 6.24 20.58 19.52
N ASP A 92 6.84 20.54 20.71
CA ASP A 92 6.37 21.31 21.86
C ASP A 92 6.76 22.79 21.78
N VAL A 93 7.87 23.11 21.11
CA VAL A 93 8.35 24.49 20.93
C VAL A 93 7.41 25.23 19.99
N LEU A 94 7.06 24.61 18.87
CA LEU A 94 6.05 25.12 17.97
C LEU A 94 4.64 24.84 18.49
N GLY A 95 4.44 24.00 19.50
CA GLY A 95 3.11 23.54 19.94
C GLY A 95 2.30 22.91 18.81
N LEU A 96 2.96 22.21 17.89
CA LEU A 96 2.38 21.59 16.70
C LEU A 96 2.26 20.08 16.92
N GLU A 97 1.06 19.54 16.76
CA GLU A 97 0.81 18.10 16.75
C GLU A 97 -0.06 17.73 15.56
N TYR A 98 0.23 16.62 14.87
CA TYR A 98 -0.63 16.07 13.83
C TYR A 98 -0.36 14.60 13.54
N ALA A 99 -1.35 13.89 12.99
CA ALA A 99 -1.27 12.50 12.54
C ALA A 99 -1.95 12.33 11.17
N GLY A 100 -1.17 12.29 10.10
CA GLY A 100 -1.69 12.33 8.72
C GLY A 100 -2.58 11.14 8.35
N ALA A 101 -2.20 9.93 8.79
CA ALA A 101 -2.92 8.68 8.48
C ALA A 101 -4.32 8.60 9.12
N LEU A 102 -4.60 9.41 10.15
CA LEU A 102 -5.90 9.45 10.83
C LEU A 102 -6.90 10.41 10.16
N GLY A 103 -6.58 10.87 8.94
CA GLY A 103 -7.45 11.72 8.13
C GLY A 103 -7.61 13.13 8.70
N PRO A 104 -8.72 13.85 8.37
CA PRO A 104 -8.89 15.24 8.78
C PRO A 104 -8.86 15.47 10.29
N ALA A 105 -9.32 14.49 11.07
CA ALA A 105 -9.31 14.57 12.53
C ALA A 105 -7.88 14.53 13.11
N GLY A 106 -6.97 13.79 12.48
CA GLY A 106 -5.56 13.73 12.88
C GLY A 106 -4.70 14.83 12.26
N LEU A 107 -5.02 15.32 11.06
CA LEU A 107 -4.36 16.50 10.47
C LEU A 107 -4.70 17.80 11.21
N PHE A 108 -5.93 17.90 11.74
CA PHE A 108 -6.39 19.07 12.49
C PHE A 108 -6.91 18.64 13.87
N PRO A 109 -6.03 18.11 14.74
CA PRO A 109 -6.42 17.60 16.04
C PRO A 109 -6.91 18.74 16.95
N THR A 110 -6.39 19.96 16.73
CA THR A 110 -6.84 21.20 17.38
C THR A 110 -7.19 22.28 16.35
N ARG A 111 -7.95 23.29 16.76
CA ARG A 111 -8.25 24.47 15.91
C ARG A 111 -7.02 25.31 15.60
N ALA A 112 -5.97 25.26 16.44
CA ALA A 112 -4.74 26.02 16.23
C ALA A 112 -4.03 25.61 14.93
N ASN A 113 -4.07 24.32 14.58
CA ASN A 113 -3.51 23.80 13.32
C ASN A 113 -4.10 24.51 12.09
N LEU A 114 -5.41 24.86 12.10
CA LEU A 114 -6.07 25.54 10.98
C LEU A 114 -5.63 27.00 10.80
N MET A 115 -5.06 27.61 11.83
CA MET A 115 -4.61 29.00 11.78
C MET A 115 -3.11 29.12 11.45
N ARG A 116 -2.40 27.99 11.37
CA ARG A 116 -0.95 27.94 11.10
C ARG A 116 -0.66 27.95 9.61
N ARG A 117 -0.28 29.13 9.10
CA ARG A 117 0.06 29.33 7.68
C ARG A 117 1.15 28.38 7.19
N ASP A 118 2.24 28.24 7.93
CA ASP A 118 3.36 27.40 7.53
C ASP A 118 3.01 25.91 7.54
N TYR A 119 2.21 25.47 8.53
CA TYR A 119 1.68 24.10 8.57
C TYR A 119 0.77 23.82 7.37
N LEU A 120 -0.17 24.71 7.05
CA LEU A 120 -1.05 24.56 5.89
C LEU A 120 -0.25 24.56 4.57
N ARG A 121 0.80 25.37 4.48
CA ARG A 121 1.73 25.36 3.34
C ARG A 121 2.42 24.01 3.20
N MET A 122 2.97 23.46 4.29
CA MET A 122 3.57 22.13 4.32
C MET A 122 2.62 21.06 3.77
N LEU A 123 1.35 21.07 4.17
CA LEU A 123 0.35 20.09 3.68
C LEU A 123 0.16 20.15 2.16
N VAL A 124 0.23 21.34 1.55
CA VAL A 124 0.14 21.51 0.09
C VAL A 124 1.42 21.06 -0.62
N GLU A 125 2.55 21.00 0.09
CA GLU A 125 3.82 20.50 -0.45
C GLU A 125 3.88 18.97 -0.51
N VAL A 126 3.14 18.24 0.34
CA VAL A 126 3.14 16.76 0.36
C VAL A 126 2.78 16.13 -1.00
N PRO A 127 1.69 16.52 -1.70
CA PRO A 127 1.40 15.98 -3.03
C PRO A 127 2.47 16.34 -4.08
N ARG A 128 3.14 17.50 -3.92
CA ARG A 128 4.22 17.94 -4.80
C ARG A 128 5.44 17.04 -4.63
N PHE A 129 5.82 16.77 -3.38
CA PHE A 129 6.87 15.82 -3.03
C PHE A 129 6.59 14.43 -3.62
N HIS A 130 5.41 13.85 -3.41
CA HIS A 130 5.07 12.54 -3.98
C HIS A 130 5.12 12.50 -5.52
N ARG A 131 4.78 13.59 -6.21
CA ARG A 131 4.92 13.67 -7.67
C ARG A 131 6.38 13.73 -8.10
N MET A 132 7.19 14.50 -7.39
CA MET A 132 8.62 14.62 -7.69
C MET A 132 9.37 13.32 -7.41
N ALA A 133 9.07 12.65 -6.29
CA ALA A 133 9.68 11.38 -5.92
C ALA A 133 9.37 10.29 -6.95
N ARG A 134 8.10 10.17 -7.40
CA ARG A 134 7.72 9.22 -8.45
C ARG A 134 8.41 9.49 -9.78
N ARG A 135 8.50 10.76 -10.19
CA ARG A 135 9.26 11.14 -11.39
C ARG A 135 10.73 10.76 -11.30
N LEU A 136 11.35 10.89 -10.12
CA LEU A 136 12.72 10.44 -9.91
C LEU A 136 12.85 8.92 -10.14
N LEU A 137 11.85 8.12 -9.76
CA LEU A 137 11.87 6.67 -10.00
C LEU A 137 11.64 6.30 -11.47
N GLU A 138 10.91 7.13 -12.22
CA GLU A 138 10.61 6.93 -13.65
C GLU A 138 11.78 7.28 -14.60
N THR A 139 12.78 8.05 -14.16
CA THR A 139 13.94 8.35 -15.01
C THR A 139 14.91 7.16 -15.06
N ASP A 140 15.47 6.88 -16.24
CA ASP A 140 16.50 5.86 -16.43
C ASP A 140 17.71 6.09 -15.50
N GLU A 141 18.39 4.99 -15.11
CA GLU A 141 19.55 4.97 -14.20
C GLU A 141 20.83 5.56 -14.82
N THR A 142 20.73 6.62 -15.62
CA THR A 142 21.88 7.25 -16.31
C THR A 142 22.52 8.39 -15.53
N GLY A 143 21.97 8.77 -14.37
CA GLY A 143 22.60 9.69 -13.41
C GLY A 143 23.09 8.92 -12.19
N ASP A 144 24.20 9.37 -11.59
CA ASP A 144 25.06 8.69 -10.60
C ASP A 144 24.40 7.90 -9.46
N GLY A 145 23.08 7.97 -9.22
CA GLY A 145 22.42 7.23 -8.15
C GLY A 145 22.77 7.74 -6.74
N LEU A 146 23.56 8.82 -6.67
CA LEU A 146 24.10 9.41 -5.45
C LEU A 146 23.37 10.72 -5.04
N GLU A 147 22.31 11.17 -5.74
CA GLU A 147 21.54 12.35 -5.29
C GLU A 147 21.00 12.06 -3.88
N THR A 148 21.46 12.83 -2.90
CA THR A 148 21.02 12.70 -1.51
C THR A 148 19.62 13.27 -1.34
N LEU A 149 18.92 12.84 -0.30
CA LEU A 149 17.61 13.38 0.04
C LEU A 149 17.65 14.90 0.25
N GLY A 150 18.70 15.42 0.90
CA GLY A 150 18.92 16.85 1.05
C GLY A 150 18.98 17.59 -0.29
N ALA A 151 19.82 17.11 -1.22
CA ALA A 151 19.95 17.71 -2.55
C ALA A 151 18.63 17.67 -3.34
N PHE A 152 17.87 16.57 -3.23
CA PHE A 152 16.55 16.45 -3.83
C PHE A 152 15.56 17.49 -3.28
N LEU A 153 15.58 17.72 -1.96
CA LEU A 153 14.70 18.69 -1.31
C LEU A 153 15.06 20.13 -1.68
N ASP A 154 16.35 20.45 -1.77
CA ASP A 154 16.85 21.77 -2.16
C ASP A 154 16.47 22.10 -3.62
N ARG A 155 16.66 21.14 -4.53
CA ARG A 155 16.22 21.24 -5.92
C ARG A 155 14.71 21.45 -6.03
N GLY A 156 13.95 20.81 -5.14
CA GLY A 156 12.51 21.02 -5.01
C GLY A 156 12.10 22.32 -4.34
N ARG A 157 13.01 23.06 -3.70
CA ARG A 157 12.72 24.28 -2.93
C ARG A 157 11.60 24.04 -1.92
N PHE A 158 11.70 22.96 -1.14
CA PHE A 158 10.77 22.69 -0.06
C PHE A 158 11.03 23.60 1.13
N THR A 159 9.98 23.90 1.90
CA THR A 159 10.12 24.77 3.09
C THR A 159 10.88 24.08 4.22
N PRO A 160 11.52 24.84 5.14
CA PRO A 160 12.15 24.28 6.33
C PRO A 160 11.19 23.43 7.17
N LEU A 161 9.94 23.90 7.36
CA LEU A 161 8.93 23.13 8.09
C LEU A 161 8.60 21.81 7.39
N PHE A 162 8.48 21.80 6.06
CA PHE A 162 8.26 20.55 5.31
C PHE A 162 9.42 19.57 5.45
N ARG A 163 10.65 20.07 5.36
CA ARG A 163 11.84 19.25 5.53
C ARG A 163 11.87 18.59 6.91
N THR A 164 11.73 19.37 7.97
CA THR A 164 11.88 18.88 9.35
C THR A 164 10.66 18.07 9.83
N HIS A 165 9.45 18.58 9.62
CA HIS A 165 8.24 18.02 10.22
C HIS A 165 7.53 16.97 9.35
N PHE A 166 7.91 16.82 8.08
CA PHE A 166 7.36 15.77 7.23
C PHE A 166 8.43 14.79 6.78
N VAL A 167 9.50 15.25 6.11
CA VAL A 167 10.47 14.33 5.49
C VAL A 167 11.43 13.73 6.51
N GLU A 168 12.11 14.55 7.30
CA GLU A 168 13.05 14.08 8.33
C GLU A 168 12.33 13.25 9.38
N SER A 169 11.16 13.72 9.85
CA SER A 169 10.30 12.95 10.77
C SER A 169 9.92 11.56 10.21
N LEU A 170 9.61 11.50 8.89
CA LEU A 170 9.28 10.25 8.23
C LEU A 170 10.47 9.28 8.21
N VAL A 171 11.64 9.74 7.79
CA VAL A 171 12.84 8.90 7.70
C VAL A 171 13.32 8.47 9.09
N ALA A 172 13.35 9.41 10.04
CA ALA A 172 13.76 9.15 11.42
C ALA A 172 12.91 8.06 12.08
N CYS A 173 11.59 8.03 11.87
CA CYS A 173 10.77 6.96 12.46
C CYS A 173 10.87 5.61 11.75
N VAL A 174 11.17 5.61 10.45
CA VAL A 174 11.25 4.37 9.67
C VAL A 174 12.59 3.67 9.89
N TRP A 175 13.68 4.41 10.04
CA TRP A 175 15.03 3.85 10.23
C TRP A 175 15.65 4.12 11.59
N SER A 176 14.91 4.75 12.51
CA SER A 176 15.38 5.05 13.86
C SER A 176 16.77 5.70 13.87
N CYS A 177 16.98 6.64 12.94
CA CYS A 177 18.24 7.32 12.74
C CYS A 177 18.11 8.81 13.04
N ASP A 178 19.24 9.44 13.38
CA ASP A 178 19.33 10.89 13.55
C ASP A 178 18.71 11.61 12.31
N PRO A 179 17.76 12.54 12.52
CA PRO A 179 17.17 13.34 11.46
C PRO A 179 18.19 14.06 10.56
N ALA A 180 19.34 14.46 11.10
CA ALA A 180 20.40 15.10 10.33
C ALA A 180 21.05 14.12 9.33
N LEU A 181 21.24 12.86 9.73
CA LEU A 181 21.79 11.80 8.86
C LEU A 181 20.78 11.35 7.80
N ALA A 182 19.49 11.51 8.04
CA ALA A 182 18.43 11.17 7.08
C ALA A 182 18.59 11.88 5.72
N LEU A 183 19.24 13.05 5.71
CA LEU A 183 19.41 13.87 4.51
C LEU A 183 20.49 13.33 3.57
N ASP A 184 21.43 12.55 4.10
CA ASP A 184 22.51 11.92 3.32
C ASP A 184 22.05 10.63 2.62
N TYR A 185 20.83 10.15 2.93
CA TYR A 185 20.28 8.96 2.31
C TYR A 185 20.16 9.14 0.79
N PRO A 186 20.52 8.12 -0.02
CA PRO A 186 20.30 8.16 -1.45
C PRO A 186 18.80 8.27 -1.76
N ALA A 187 18.37 9.36 -2.40
CA ALA A 187 16.96 9.69 -2.59
C ALA A 187 16.21 8.60 -3.36
N ARG A 188 16.82 8.05 -4.41
CA ARG A 188 16.24 6.95 -5.19
C ARG A 188 16.03 5.69 -4.33
N TYR A 189 17.02 5.32 -3.53
CA TYR A 189 16.94 4.14 -2.66
C TYR A 189 15.79 4.27 -1.64
N LEU A 190 15.68 5.44 -1.01
CA LEU A 190 14.58 5.79 -0.11
C LEU A 190 13.23 5.75 -0.82
N PHE A 191 13.11 6.36 -2.01
CA PHE A 191 11.82 6.43 -2.71
C PHE A 191 11.36 5.07 -3.25
N THR A 192 12.30 4.20 -3.67
CA THR A 192 11.97 2.81 -4.01
C THR A 192 11.36 2.09 -2.80
N PHE A 193 11.95 2.25 -1.61
CA PHE A 193 11.39 1.72 -0.38
C PHE A 193 9.98 2.26 -0.12
N LEU A 194 9.80 3.58 -0.16
CA LEU A 194 8.50 4.21 0.11
C LEU A 194 7.44 3.79 -0.93
N GLN A 195 7.82 3.58 -2.20
CA GLN A 195 6.92 3.05 -3.22
C GLN A 195 6.52 1.60 -2.92
N HIS A 196 7.49 0.76 -2.58
CA HIS A 196 7.28 -0.65 -2.27
C HIS A 196 6.30 -0.84 -1.10
N HIS A 197 6.39 0.02 -0.09
CA HIS A 197 5.54 0.01 1.11
C HIS A 197 4.25 0.84 0.98
N GLY A 198 3.97 1.41 -0.20
CA GLY A 198 2.75 2.19 -0.42
C GLY A 198 2.70 3.53 0.33
N MET A 199 3.86 4.09 0.67
CA MET A 199 4.05 5.35 1.40
C MET A 199 4.26 6.56 0.46
N LEU A 200 4.52 6.34 -0.84
CA LEU A 200 4.49 7.41 -1.88
C LEU A 200 3.09 7.65 -2.49
N ALA A 201 2.05 7.07 -1.89
CA ALA A 201 0.67 7.20 -2.33
C ALA A 201 -0.23 7.55 -1.13
N VAL A 202 -1.34 8.24 -1.42
CA VAL A 202 -2.35 8.59 -0.39
C VAL A 202 -3.25 7.39 -0.05
N PHE A 203 -3.28 6.37 -0.93
CA PHE A 203 -4.04 5.14 -0.79
C PHE A 203 -3.21 3.94 -1.28
N GLY A 204 -3.57 2.73 -0.85
CA GLY A 204 -2.87 1.51 -1.28
C GLY A 204 -1.71 1.09 -0.38
N SER A 205 -1.62 1.65 0.82
CA SER A 205 -0.78 1.10 1.88
C SER A 205 -1.23 -0.32 2.22
N PRO A 206 -0.30 -1.26 2.43
CA PRO A 206 -0.66 -2.62 2.77
C PRO A 206 -1.35 -2.67 4.14
N THR A 207 -2.17 -3.71 4.35
CA THR A 207 -2.72 -3.98 5.69
C THR A 207 -1.61 -4.57 6.54
N TRP A 208 -1.26 -3.88 7.62
CA TRP A 208 -0.22 -4.31 8.54
C TRP A 208 -0.76 -5.36 9.51
N ARG A 209 0.11 -6.25 9.93
CA ARG A 209 -0.15 -7.37 10.84
C ARG A 209 0.97 -7.50 11.85
N THR A 210 0.70 -8.17 12.96
CA THR A 210 1.64 -8.49 14.04
C THR A 210 1.49 -9.95 14.43
N VAL A 211 2.51 -10.55 15.05
CA VAL A 211 2.50 -11.95 15.46
C VAL A 211 1.62 -12.11 16.70
N THR A 212 0.68 -13.04 16.67
CA THR A 212 -0.18 -13.32 17.83
C THR A 212 0.64 -14.03 18.89
N GLY A 213 0.67 -13.49 20.11
CA GLY A 213 1.51 -14.02 21.19
C GLY A 213 2.96 -13.53 21.14
N GLY A 214 3.31 -12.65 20.20
CA GLY A 214 4.64 -12.04 20.09
C GLY A 214 5.59 -12.79 19.16
N SER A 215 6.62 -12.10 18.70
CA SER A 215 7.60 -12.60 17.74
C SER A 215 8.42 -13.80 18.22
N HIS A 216 8.58 -14.01 19.54
CA HIS A 216 9.24 -15.22 20.08
C HIS A 216 8.58 -16.53 19.61
N GLU A 217 7.32 -16.47 19.16
CA GLU A 217 6.50 -17.63 18.85
C GLU A 217 7.03 -18.37 17.61
N TYR A 218 7.48 -17.63 16.59
CA TYR A 218 8.14 -18.27 15.45
C TYR A 218 9.59 -18.66 15.80
N VAL A 219 10.27 -17.88 16.63
CA VAL A 219 11.66 -18.14 17.04
C VAL A 219 11.75 -19.49 17.75
N HIS A 220 10.90 -19.74 18.75
CA HIS A 220 10.85 -21.00 19.48
C HIS A 220 10.51 -22.19 18.57
N ARG A 221 9.59 -22.02 17.62
CA ARG A 221 9.24 -23.10 16.67
C ARG A 221 10.36 -23.43 15.69
N VAL A 222 11.09 -22.43 15.20
CA VAL A 222 12.29 -22.69 14.39
C VAL A 222 13.30 -23.46 15.24
N ALA A 223 13.62 -22.97 16.44
CA ALA A 223 14.61 -23.60 17.32
C ALA A 223 14.27 -25.06 17.66
N ALA A 224 12.99 -25.35 17.92
CA ALA A 224 12.51 -26.71 18.19
C ALA A 224 12.69 -27.69 17.01
N GLY A 225 12.83 -27.16 15.78
CA GLY A 225 13.10 -27.94 14.57
C GLY A 225 14.59 -28.12 14.23
N LEU A 226 15.51 -27.57 15.02
CA LEU A 226 16.95 -27.64 14.77
C LEU A 226 17.61 -28.80 15.54
N HIS A 227 18.78 -29.23 15.05
CA HIS A 227 19.52 -30.36 15.59
C HIS A 227 20.31 -30.00 16.85
N ASP A 228 20.96 -28.82 16.84
CA ASP A 228 21.78 -28.30 17.93
C ASP A 228 21.63 -26.77 18.00
N VAL A 229 21.34 -26.24 19.20
CA VAL A 229 21.12 -24.81 19.45
C VAL A 229 21.92 -24.42 20.70
N ARG A 230 22.83 -23.46 20.54
CA ARG A 230 23.77 -23.02 21.57
C ARG A 230 23.61 -21.53 21.84
N VAL A 231 22.87 -21.19 22.89
CA VAL A 231 22.75 -19.83 23.42
C VAL A 231 23.90 -19.50 24.38
N GLY A 232 24.16 -18.22 24.63
CA GLY A 232 25.28 -17.78 25.47
C GLY A 232 26.65 -18.19 24.93
N THR A 233 26.73 -18.57 23.65
CA THR A 233 27.90 -19.18 23.00
C THR A 233 28.35 -18.29 21.86
N LYS A 234 29.03 -17.20 22.23
CA LYS A 234 29.55 -16.22 21.27
C LYS A 234 30.66 -16.84 20.42
N VAL A 235 30.50 -16.84 19.10
CA VAL A 235 31.59 -17.18 18.18
C VAL A 235 32.60 -16.03 18.15
N THR A 236 33.87 -16.36 18.36
CA THR A 236 34.99 -15.41 18.42
C THR A 236 35.92 -15.49 17.22
N SER A 237 35.97 -16.64 16.54
CA SER A 237 36.81 -16.83 15.35
C SER A 237 36.20 -17.81 14.34
N LEU A 238 36.36 -17.50 13.07
CA LEU A 238 36.05 -18.32 11.90
C LEU A 238 37.30 -18.40 11.02
N LEU A 239 37.83 -19.61 10.84
CA LEU A 239 39.00 -19.86 10.02
C LEU A 239 38.65 -20.88 8.93
N GLU A 240 38.61 -20.40 7.69
CA GLU A 240 38.36 -21.25 6.54
C GLU A 240 39.59 -22.09 6.20
N ARG A 241 39.40 -23.41 6.08
CA ARG A 241 40.42 -24.41 5.74
C ARG A 241 40.04 -25.13 4.44
N PRO A 242 40.97 -25.85 3.79
CA PRO A 242 40.67 -26.63 2.59
C PRO A 242 39.59 -27.71 2.81
N ASP A 243 39.46 -28.22 4.03
CA ASP A 243 38.58 -29.32 4.44
C ASP A 243 37.34 -28.89 5.23
N GLY A 244 37.17 -27.60 5.54
CA GLY A 244 36.02 -27.09 6.29
C GLY A 244 36.25 -25.69 6.84
N VAL A 245 35.50 -25.33 7.88
CA VAL A 245 35.64 -24.08 8.61
C VAL A 245 35.76 -24.41 10.10
N GLU A 246 36.84 -23.94 10.72
CA GLU A 246 37.03 -24.00 12.17
C GLU A 246 36.26 -22.85 12.82
N VAL A 247 35.34 -23.17 13.73
CA VAL A 247 34.55 -22.22 14.51
C VAL A 247 35.02 -22.27 15.96
N THR A 248 35.54 -21.15 16.46
CA THR A 248 35.98 -21.00 17.85
C THR A 248 34.94 -20.23 18.65
N ASP A 249 34.45 -20.81 19.74
CA ASP A 249 33.50 -20.15 20.63
C ASP A 249 34.19 -19.29 21.73
N GLY A 250 33.39 -18.65 22.57
CA GLY A 250 33.85 -17.77 23.64
C GLY A 250 34.57 -18.50 24.79
N ASN A 251 34.44 -19.83 24.86
CA ASN A 251 35.15 -20.68 25.82
C ASN A 251 36.48 -21.20 25.24
N GLY A 252 36.76 -20.91 23.97
CA GLY A 252 37.93 -21.39 23.25
C GLY A 252 37.76 -22.81 22.68
N GLU A 253 36.53 -23.37 22.69
CA GLU A 253 36.26 -24.64 22.03
C GLU A 253 36.27 -24.44 20.51
N VAL A 254 37.00 -25.30 19.80
CA VAL A 254 37.10 -25.29 18.34
C VAL A 254 36.31 -26.46 17.76
N THR A 255 35.31 -26.16 16.94
CA THR A 255 34.51 -27.17 16.22
C THR A 255 34.62 -26.95 14.71
N THR A 256 34.89 -28.01 13.96
CA THR A 256 34.94 -27.97 12.48
C THR A 256 33.58 -28.27 11.87
N PHE A 257 33.20 -27.47 10.88
CA PHE A 257 32.00 -27.63 10.05
C PHE A 257 32.38 -27.64 8.56
N ASP A 258 31.52 -28.18 7.69
CA ASP A 258 31.76 -28.16 6.25
C ASP A 258 31.55 -26.76 5.65
N ALA A 259 30.59 -26.02 6.22
CA ALA A 259 30.24 -24.66 5.85
C ALA A 259 29.66 -23.88 7.04
N VAL A 260 29.66 -22.55 6.93
CA VAL A 260 29.15 -21.60 7.93
C VAL A 260 28.30 -20.53 7.25
N VAL A 261 27.12 -20.28 7.80
CA VAL A 261 26.35 -19.06 7.52
C VAL A 261 26.59 -18.05 8.62
N VAL A 262 27.13 -16.88 8.26
CA VAL A 262 27.37 -15.76 9.17
C VAL A 262 26.18 -14.80 9.09
N ALA A 263 25.30 -14.86 10.09
CA ALA A 263 24.04 -14.12 10.16
C ALA A 263 24.05 -12.98 11.19
N THR A 264 25.22 -12.41 11.47
CA THR A 264 25.45 -11.30 12.42
C THR A 264 25.53 -9.94 11.72
N HIS A 265 25.68 -8.85 12.48
CA HIS A 265 25.98 -7.54 11.90
C HIS A 265 27.36 -7.53 11.21
N PRO A 266 27.58 -6.70 10.15
CA PRO A 266 28.82 -6.68 9.37
C PRO A 266 30.09 -6.47 10.20
N HIS A 267 30.04 -5.58 11.20
CA HIS A 267 31.18 -5.33 12.08
C HIS A 267 31.50 -6.55 12.97
N GLN A 268 30.49 -7.28 13.43
CA GLN A 268 30.65 -8.52 14.19
C GLN A 268 31.19 -9.64 13.29
N ALA A 269 30.64 -9.75 12.07
CA ALA A 269 31.07 -10.69 11.05
C ALA A 269 32.54 -10.47 10.68
N LEU A 270 32.95 -9.22 10.48
CA LEU A 270 34.35 -8.88 10.18
C LEU A 270 35.27 -9.19 11.35
N ALA A 271 34.83 -8.95 12.59
CA ALA A 271 35.62 -9.22 13.80
C ALA A 271 35.86 -10.71 14.07
N MET A 272 34.96 -11.60 13.62
CA MET A 272 35.13 -13.05 13.78
C MET A 272 35.94 -13.70 12.67
N LEU A 273 36.10 -13.09 11.50
CA LEU A 273 36.94 -13.67 10.44
C LEU A 273 38.41 -13.64 10.88
N ALA A 274 39.05 -14.80 10.96
CA ALA A 274 40.47 -14.91 11.32
C ALA A 274 41.38 -14.31 10.23
N GLU A 275 41.04 -14.52 8.96
CA GLU A 275 41.81 -14.09 7.80
C GLU A 275 40.90 -13.40 6.76
N PRO A 276 40.32 -12.23 7.05
CA PRO A 276 39.36 -11.61 6.14
C PRO A 276 40.04 -11.16 4.85
N THR A 277 39.40 -11.38 3.70
CA THR A 277 39.92 -10.92 2.41
C THR A 277 39.90 -9.39 2.32
N ALA A 278 40.59 -8.82 1.33
CA ALA A 278 40.54 -7.37 1.08
C ALA A 278 39.11 -6.90 0.79
N VAL A 279 38.35 -7.67 0.00
CA VAL A 279 36.95 -7.39 -0.34
C VAL A 279 36.06 -7.45 0.90
N GLN A 280 36.20 -8.49 1.74
CA GLN A 280 35.43 -8.60 2.98
C GLN A 280 35.69 -7.41 3.91
N ARG A 281 36.95 -6.98 4.07
CA ARG A 281 37.28 -5.77 4.85
C ARG A 281 36.63 -4.52 4.28
N GLU A 282 36.77 -4.30 2.98
CA GLU A 282 36.24 -3.11 2.30
C GLU A 282 34.71 -3.03 2.40
N VAL A 283 34.02 -4.12 2.04
CA VAL A 283 32.56 -4.14 1.92
C VAL A 283 31.89 -4.17 3.30
N LEU A 284 32.34 -5.01 4.23
CA LEU A 284 31.70 -5.15 5.54
C LEU A 284 31.89 -3.91 6.42
N SER A 285 33.03 -3.21 6.30
CA SER A 285 33.29 -1.98 7.08
C SER A 285 32.51 -0.76 6.57
N ALA A 286 32.09 -0.76 5.31
CA ALA A 286 31.31 0.33 4.73
C ALA A 286 29.83 0.34 5.18
N ILE A 287 29.37 -0.73 5.83
CA ILE A 287 27.98 -0.88 6.28
C ILE A 287 27.93 -0.69 7.79
N THR A 288 27.74 0.57 8.18
CA THR A 288 27.76 1.01 9.57
C THR A 288 26.37 0.97 10.21
N TYR A 289 26.35 0.94 11.54
CA TYR A 289 25.15 0.89 12.36
C TYR A 289 25.18 2.02 13.38
N SER A 290 24.00 2.46 13.82
CA SER A 290 23.82 3.37 14.94
C SER A 290 23.21 2.62 16.13
N PRO A 291 23.86 2.67 17.31
CA PRO A 291 23.25 2.16 18.53
C PRO A 291 22.08 3.07 18.95
N ASN A 292 21.06 2.46 19.56
CA ASN A 292 19.84 3.10 19.99
C ASN A 292 19.35 2.47 21.30
N THR A 293 19.53 3.18 22.40
CA THR A 293 18.90 2.82 23.68
C THR A 293 17.41 3.03 23.59
N THR A 294 16.67 2.03 24.01
CA THR A 294 15.21 2.03 23.92
C THR A 294 14.62 1.44 25.20
N GLN A 295 13.51 2.01 25.67
CA GLN A 295 12.92 1.68 26.96
C GLN A 295 11.47 1.25 26.79
N LEU A 296 11.10 0.10 27.33
CA LEU A 296 9.71 -0.34 27.50
C LEU A 296 9.17 0.27 28.79
N HIS A 297 8.07 1.01 28.73
CA HIS A 297 7.51 1.75 29.87
C HIS A 297 5.99 1.95 29.78
N THR A 298 5.41 2.60 30.79
CA THR A 298 3.99 2.97 30.84
C THR A 298 3.70 4.48 30.89
N ASP A 299 4.74 5.32 30.84
CA ASP A 299 4.60 6.79 30.81
C ASP A 299 3.97 7.34 29.50
N GLU A 300 2.69 7.73 29.58
CA GLU A 300 1.96 8.34 28.47
C GLU A 300 2.31 9.83 28.21
N SER A 301 3.18 10.45 29.01
CA SER A 301 3.54 11.88 28.86
C SER A 301 4.23 12.19 27.51
N LEU A 302 4.89 11.19 26.92
CA LEU A 302 5.55 11.28 25.62
C LEU A 302 4.58 11.16 24.43
N LEU A 303 3.34 10.70 24.64
CA LEU A 303 2.34 10.67 23.57
C LEU A 303 1.84 12.09 23.25
N PRO A 304 1.26 12.33 22.05
CA PRO A 304 0.61 13.59 21.73
C PRO A 304 -0.43 14.01 22.78
N SER A 305 -0.40 15.29 23.15
CA SER A 305 -1.33 15.86 24.13
C SER A 305 -2.76 15.89 23.58
N ALA A 306 -2.92 16.10 22.27
CA ALA A 306 -4.20 16.00 21.58
C ALA A 306 -4.54 14.52 21.31
N PRO A 307 -5.64 13.97 21.88
CA PRO A 307 -5.98 12.55 21.69
C PRO A 307 -6.20 12.14 20.23
N ARG A 308 -6.60 13.09 19.38
CA ARG A 308 -6.79 12.86 17.93
C ARG A 308 -5.48 12.79 17.14
N ALA A 309 -4.38 13.23 17.73
CA ALA A 309 -3.04 13.11 17.16
C ALA A 309 -2.31 11.85 17.66
N ARG A 310 -2.80 11.15 18.69
CA ARG A 310 -2.15 9.92 19.18
C ARG A 310 -2.21 8.82 18.13
N ALA A 311 -1.04 8.34 17.75
CA ALA A 311 -0.82 7.35 16.71
C ALA A 311 -0.08 6.13 17.28
N SER A 312 0.14 5.11 16.45
CA SER A 312 1.00 3.99 16.85
C SER A 312 2.46 4.40 16.98
N TRP A 313 2.95 5.28 16.10
CA TRP A 313 4.32 5.77 16.10
C TRP A 313 4.28 7.28 16.34
N ASN A 314 4.90 7.74 17.44
CA ASN A 314 4.77 9.13 17.87
C ASN A 314 6.15 9.77 17.90
N TYR A 315 6.47 10.56 16.87
CA TYR A 315 7.71 11.31 16.79
C TYR A 315 7.62 12.57 17.65
N LEU A 316 8.60 12.74 18.53
CA LEU A 316 8.80 13.98 19.28
C LEU A 316 9.98 14.74 18.68
N ARG A 317 9.71 15.91 18.12
CA ARG A 317 10.75 16.82 17.67
C ARG A 317 11.42 17.47 18.88
N ARG A 318 12.68 17.10 19.13
CA ARG A 318 13.56 17.77 20.08
C ARG A 318 14.12 19.08 19.49
N PRO A 319 14.55 20.05 20.31
CA PRO A 319 15.27 21.24 19.83
C PRO A 319 16.57 20.90 19.06
N ASP A 320 17.04 21.82 18.20
CA ASP A 320 18.26 21.65 17.40
C ASP A 320 19.55 21.68 18.23
N ASP A 321 19.53 22.37 19.37
CA ASP A 321 20.66 22.51 20.30
C ASP A 321 20.68 21.41 21.36
N ASP A 322 19.84 20.39 21.21
CA ASP A 322 19.81 19.27 22.13
C ASP A 322 21.12 18.47 22.07
N PRO A 323 21.91 18.43 23.15
CA PRO A 323 23.22 17.77 23.15
C PRO A 323 23.11 16.26 22.97
N LEU A 324 21.92 15.67 23.16
CA LEU A 324 21.68 14.25 22.89
C LEU A 324 21.43 13.98 21.41
N GLY A 325 20.98 14.99 20.63
CA GLY A 325 20.74 14.91 19.18
C GLY A 325 19.84 13.76 18.70
N ALA A 326 19.25 13.00 19.63
CA ALA A 326 18.71 11.69 19.35
C ALA A 326 17.31 11.79 18.75
N VAL A 327 17.04 10.95 17.77
CA VAL A 327 15.69 10.66 17.29
C VAL A 327 14.86 10.18 18.48
N THR A 328 13.73 10.86 18.77
CA THR A 328 12.81 10.41 19.82
C THR A 328 11.51 9.92 19.22
N VAL A 329 11.26 8.62 19.36
CA VAL A 329 10.03 7.98 18.86
C VAL A 329 9.46 7.10 19.96
N THR A 330 8.19 7.35 20.30
CA THR A 330 7.42 6.49 21.20
C THR A 330 6.43 5.65 20.39
N TYR A 331 6.61 4.34 20.43
CA TYR A 331 5.70 3.36 19.86
C TYR A 331 4.67 2.95 20.90
N ASP A 332 3.40 3.12 20.55
CA ASP A 332 2.26 2.69 21.34
C ASP A 332 1.94 1.22 21.05
N LEU A 333 2.63 0.33 21.77
CA LEU A 333 2.57 -1.12 21.56
C LEU A 333 1.18 -1.69 21.83
N THR A 334 0.46 -1.14 22.81
CA THR A 334 -0.93 -1.52 23.06
C THR A 334 -1.80 -1.30 21.82
N ARG A 335 -1.65 -0.17 21.12
CA ARG A 335 -2.39 0.11 19.89
C ARG A 335 -1.84 -0.69 18.71
N LEU A 336 -0.53 -0.68 18.52
CA LEU A 336 0.16 -1.26 17.37
C LEU A 336 -0.09 -2.77 17.31
N MET A 337 0.14 -3.47 18.43
CA MET A 337 -0.05 -4.92 18.52
C MET A 337 -1.48 -5.33 18.89
N ARG A 338 -2.38 -4.37 19.17
CA ARG A 338 -3.73 -4.61 19.72
C ARG A 338 -3.72 -5.46 20.99
N LEU A 339 -2.81 -5.13 21.90
CA LEU A 339 -2.69 -5.85 23.17
C LEU A 339 -3.96 -5.65 24.01
N PRO A 340 -4.38 -6.67 24.77
CA PRO A 340 -5.42 -6.48 25.77
C PRO A 340 -4.94 -5.48 26.83
N SER A 341 -5.86 -4.70 27.39
CA SER A 341 -5.55 -3.89 28.57
C SER A 341 -5.31 -4.81 29.77
N PRO A 342 -4.22 -4.65 30.53
CA PRO A 342 -4.00 -5.41 31.74
C PRO A 342 -5.16 -5.19 32.72
N THR A 343 -5.76 -6.28 33.19
CA THR A 343 -6.93 -6.23 34.10
C THR A 343 -6.55 -6.37 35.57
N SER A 344 -5.32 -6.81 35.84
CA SER A 344 -4.75 -7.03 37.17
C SER A 344 -3.23 -6.88 37.12
N GLY A 345 -2.58 -6.77 38.28
CA GLY A 345 -1.13 -6.61 38.37
C GLY A 345 -0.69 -5.14 38.45
N PRO A 346 0.64 -4.90 38.52
CA PRO A 346 1.21 -3.56 38.68
C PRO A 346 0.82 -2.58 37.57
N HIS A 347 0.56 -3.07 36.35
CA HIS A 347 0.25 -2.25 35.18
C HIS A 347 -1.24 -2.26 34.80
N ALA A 348 -2.14 -2.60 35.73
CA ALA A 348 -3.58 -2.60 35.49
C ALA A 348 -4.08 -1.26 34.92
N GLY A 349 -4.78 -1.32 33.79
CA GLY A 349 -5.31 -0.14 33.09
C GLY A 349 -4.26 0.75 32.40
N LYS A 350 -2.99 0.34 32.35
CA LYS A 350 -1.91 1.06 31.67
C LYS A 350 -1.74 0.60 30.22
N ARG A 351 -1.05 1.44 29.44
CA ARG A 351 -0.61 1.15 28.07
C ARG A 351 0.86 0.78 28.11
N PHE A 352 1.25 -0.15 27.25
CA PHE A 352 2.65 -0.47 27.03
C PHE A 352 3.17 0.37 25.88
N LEU A 353 4.24 1.10 26.15
CA LEU A 353 4.90 2.01 25.24
C LEU A 353 6.37 1.63 25.17
N VAL A 354 6.99 1.80 24.00
CA VAL A 354 8.44 1.69 23.89
C VAL A 354 8.99 2.97 23.26
N THR A 355 9.95 3.61 23.92
CA THR A 355 10.55 4.86 23.44
C THR A 355 12.02 4.66 23.10
N LEU A 356 12.38 5.08 21.89
CA LEU A 356 13.75 5.16 21.40
C LEU A 356 14.28 6.58 21.55
N GLY A 357 15.54 6.74 22.00
CA GLY A 357 16.25 8.03 22.05
C GLY A 357 15.64 9.11 22.95
N GLY A 358 14.93 8.70 24.01
CA GLY A 358 14.26 9.60 24.98
C GLY A 358 14.46 9.19 26.44
N THR A 359 15.59 8.55 26.76
CA THR A 359 15.88 8.02 28.11
C THR A 359 15.90 9.08 29.21
N ASP A 360 16.14 10.34 28.84
CA ASP A 360 16.09 11.51 29.72
C ASP A 360 14.66 12.07 29.91
N LEU A 361 13.70 11.65 29.09
CA LEU A 361 12.32 12.11 29.10
C LEU A 361 11.35 11.13 29.75
N VAL A 362 11.62 9.82 29.66
CA VAL A 362 10.79 8.77 30.26
C VAL A 362 10.90 8.82 31.78
N ASP A 363 9.77 8.85 32.49
CA ASP A 363 9.77 8.72 33.95
C ASP A 363 10.40 7.36 34.37
N PRO A 364 11.56 7.37 35.07
CA PRO A 364 12.27 6.16 35.46
C PRO A 364 11.43 5.20 36.32
N ALA A 365 10.44 5.72 37.06
CA ALA A 365 9.56 4.89 37.88
C ALA A 365 8.56 4.05 37.06
N THR A 366 8.42 4.34 35.76
CA THR A 366 7.48 3.65 34.85
C THR A 366 8.17 2.68 33.89
N VAL A 367 9.51 2.65 33.91
CA VAL A 367 10.32 1.79 33.05
C VAL A 367 10.18 0.34 33.51
N ILE A 368 9.83 -0.52 32.56
CA ILE A 368 9.70 -1.98 32.72
C ILE A 368 11.02 -2.64 32.33
N ASP A 369 11.58 -2.24 31.18
CA ASP A 369 12.87 -2.77 30.70
C ASP A 369 13.60 -1.75 29.82
N THR A 370 14.91 -1.92 29.68
CA THR A 370 15.79 -1.14 28.80
C THR A 370 16.63 -2.08 27.95
N MET A 371 16.61 -1.87 26.64
CA MET A 371 17.44 -2.61 25.70
C MET A 371 18.28 -1.69 24.84
N GLU A 372 19.24 -2.29 24.14
CA GLU A 372 20.07 -1.66 23.12
C GLU A 372 19.78 -2.33 21.77
N TYR A 373 19.36 -1.54 20.77
CA TYR A 373 19.26 -1.98 19.38
C TYR A 373 20.26 -1.25 18.50
N GLU A 374 20.57 -1.83 17.35
CA GLU A 374 21.40 -1.20 16.34
C GLU A 374 20.65 -1.15 15.02
N HIS A 375 20.59 0.02 14.40
CA HIS A 375 19.94 0.22 13.10
C HIS A 375 20.98 0.54 12.02
N PRO A 376 20.88 -0.04 10.82
CA PRO A 376 21.83 0.22 9.73
C PRO A 376 21.71 1.67 9.23
N LEU A 377 22.86 2.27 8.87
CA LEU A 377 22.92 3.60 8.28
C LEU A 377 23.08 3.51 6.76
N TYR A 378 22.15 4.12 6.03
CA TYR A 378 22.17 4.14 4.56
C TYR A 378 22.83 5.39 4.00
N THR A 379 24.11 5.26 3.68
CA THR A 379 24.87 6.24 2.89
C THR A 379 25.07 5.75 1.45
N PRO A 380 25.42 6.63 0.50
CA PRO A 380 25.80 6.20 -0.84
C PRO A 380 26.90 5.12 -0.85
N ALA A 381 27.87 5.21 0.07
CA ALA A 381 28.92 4.22 0.24
C ALA A 381 28.36 2.85 0.70
N SER A 382 27.50 2.84 1.72
CA SER A 382 26.88 1.59 2.21
C SER A 382 26.01 0.91 1.14
N VAL A 383 25.24 1.67 0.36
CA VAL A 383 24.37 1.13 -0.70
C VAL A 383 25.21 0.62 -1.88
N ALA A 384 26.35 1.25 -2.17
CA ALA A 384 27.30 0.71 -3.14
C ALA A 384 27.94 -0.60 -2.64
N ALA A 385 28.33 -0.67 -1.37
CA ALA A 385 28.86 -1.88 -0.74
C ALA A 385 27.84 -3.02 -0.74
N GLN A 386 26.55 -2.74 -0.52
CA GLN A 386 25.47 -3.73 -0.60
C GLN A 386 25.43 -4.48 -1.95
N ARG A 387 25.77 -3.82 -3.06
CA ARG A 387 25.78 -4.45 -4.40
C ARG A 387 26.92 -5.45 -4.57
N ARG A 388 27.96 -5.33 -3.74
CA ARG A 388 29.18 -6.16 -3.78
C ARG A 388 29.18 -7.28 -2.73
N LEU A 389 28.11 -7.42 -1.94
CA LEU A 389 27.98 -8.49 -0.95
C LEU A 389 28.23 -9.90 -1.49
N PRO A 390 27.77 -10.26 -2.71
CA PRO A 390 28.08 -11.58 -3.27
C PRO A 390 29.57 -11.84 -3.48
N GLU A 391 30.42 -10.80 -3.55
CA GLU A 391 31.88 -10.93 -3.65
C GLU A 391 32.52 -11.34 -2.30
N CYS A 392 31.81 -11.20 -1.19
CA CYS A 392 32.32 -11.54 0.14
C CYS A 392 32.21 -13.03 0.46
N ASP A 393 31.26 -13.73 -0.18
CA ASP A 393 31.00 -15.14 0.03
C ASP A 393 32.14 -16.01 -0.53
N SER A 394 32.41 -17.13 0.14
CA SER A 394 33.20 -18.24 -0.39
C SER A 394 32.30 -19.45 -0.70
N ASP A 395 32.91 -20.59 -1.02
CA ASP A 395 32.17 -21.85 -1.17
C ASP A 395 31.74 -22.45 0.18
N ARG A 396 32.28 -21.95 1.30
CA ARG A 396 32.00 -22.46 2.65
C ARG A 396 31.52 -21.41 3.64
N VAL A 397 31.92 -20.15 3.49
CA VAL A 397 31.52 -19.04 4.37
C VAL A 397 30.58 -18.12 3.60
N VAL A 398 29.32 -18.06 4.03
CA VAL A 398 28.27 -17.29 3.35
C VAL A 398 27.65 -16.30 4.31
N PHE A 399 27.47 -15.05 3.89
CA PHE A 399 26.91 -13.99 4.73
C PHE A 399 25.41 -13.85 4.55
N ALA A 400 24.70 -13.58 5.64
CA ALA A 400 23.27 -13.30 5.63
C ALA A 400 22.95 -12.18 6.64
N GLY A 401 21.85 -11.47 6.42
CA GLY A 401 21.39 -10.44 7.33
C GLY A 401 20.55 -9.37 6.64
N ALA A 402 19.79 -8.62 7.42
CA ALA A 402 18.88 -7.57 6.92
C ALA A 402 19.61 -6.47 6.12
N TRP A 403 20.92 -6.33 6.32
CA TRP A 403 21.82 -5.46 5.57
C TRP A 403 22.06 -5.88 4.11
N HIS A 404 21.46 -6.98 3.64
CA HIS A 404 21.33 -7.32 2.21
C HIS A 404 20.16 -6.58 1.53
N GLY A 405 19.51 -5.66 2.23
CA GLY A 405 18.42 -4.83 1.71
C GLY A 405 18.19 -3.61 2.60
N TRP A 406 16.93 -3.25 2.82
CA TRP A 406 16.53 -2.04 3.56
C TRP A 406 16.60 -2.17 5.08
N GLY A 407 17.13 -3.28 5.61
CA GLY A 407 17.31 -3.47 7.04
C GLY A 407 16.08 -4.03 7.74
N PHE A 408 15.06 -4.45 6.98
CA PHE A 408 13.81 -4.98 7.53
C PHE A 408 13.87 -6.50 7.71
N HIS A 409 12.93 -7.03 8.48
CA HIS A 409 12.84 -8.47 8.77
C HIS A 409 12.74 -9.34 7.51
N GLU A 410 12.04 -8.89 6.46
CA GLU A 410 11.99 -9.62 5.20
C GLU A 410 13.35 -9.64 4.48
N ASP A 411 14.15 -8.58 4.56
CA ASP A 411 15.50 -8.58 3.97
C ASP A 411 16.41 -9.60 4.67
N GLY A 412 16.27 -9.71 5.99
CA GLY A 412 16.93 -10.75 6.77
C GLY A 412 16.43 -12.14 6.37
N ALA A 413 15.12 -12.34 6.31
CA ALA A 413 14.52 -13.60 5.86
C ALA A 413 15.02 -14.00 4.46
N ARG A 414 14.88 -13.13 3.46
CA ARG A 414 15.33 -13.36 2.08
C ARG A 414 16.81 -13.73 2.02
N SER A 415 17.68 -13.00 2.75
CA SER A 415 19.12 -13.31 2.75
C SER A 415 19.45 -14.65 3.40
N GLY A 416 18.71 -15.07 4.43
CA GLY A 416 18.84 -16.41 5.01
C GLY A 416 18.50 -17.53 4.02
N VAL A 417 17.43 -17.37 3.22
CA VAL A 417 17.12 -18.31 2.12
C VAL A 417 18.22 -18.34 1.07
N ALA A 418 18.71 -17.16 0.67
CA ALA A 418 19.76 -17.05 -0.33
C ALA A 418 21.06 -17.72 0.15
N ALA A 419 21.42 -17.57 1.42
CA ALA A 419 22.59 -18.22 2.00
C ALA A 419 22.46 -19.75 2.01
N ALA A 420 21.30 -20.29 2.39
CA ALA A 420 21.04 -21.72 2.30
C ALA A 420 21.13 -22.24 0.85
N ALA A 421 20.60 -21.48 -0.12
CA ALA A 421 20.67 -21.82 -1.53
C ALA A 421 22.11 -21.77 -2.08
N ARG A 422 22.94 -20.83 -1.61
CA ARG A 422 24.38 -20.76 -1.96
C ARG A 422 25.13 -22.00 -1.52
N LEU A 423 24.73 -22.61 -0.40
CA LEU A 423 25.23 -23.89 0.12
C LEU A 423 24.53 -25.12 -0.51
N GLY A 424 23.70 -24.94 -1.55
CA GLY A 424 23.11 -26.03 -2.32
C GLY A 424 21.85 -26.66 -1.70
N VAL A 425 21.16 -25.94 -0.82
CA VAL A 425 19.86 -26.33 -0.25
C VAL A 425 18.81 -25.28 -0.60
N THR A 426 17.88 -25.62 -1.50
CA THR A 426 16.79 -24.69 -1.85
C THR A 426 15.58 -24.93 -0.97
N TRP A 427 14.79 -23.89 -0.71
CA TRP A 427 13.59 -24.02 0.14
C TRP A 427 12.48 -24.85 -0.53
N ASP A 428 12.57 -25.08 -1.84
CA ASP A 428 11.62 -25.90 -2.60
C ASP A 428 11.95 -27.40 -2.56
N ASP A 429 13.13 -27.78 -2.07
CA ASP A 429 13.55 -29.19 -1.87
C ASP A 429 12.81 -29.89 -0.71
N ALA A 430 11.66 -29.38 -0.26
CA ALA A 430 10.87 -30.04 0.77
C ALA A 430 10.27 -31.35 0.24
N ALA A 431 10.64 -32.47 0.85
CA ALA A 431 9.88 -33.71 0.71
C ALA A 431 8.42 -33.45 1.16
N PRO A 432 7.41 -34.05 0.51
CA PRO A 432 6.04 -33.95 0.98
C PRO A 432 5.97 -34.45 2.41
N VAL A 433 5.57 -33.57 3.34
CA VAL A 433 5.24 -33.95 4.71
C VAL A 433 4.16 -35.03 4.61
N GLY A 434 4.48 -36.23 5.07
CA GLY A 434 3.60 -37.38 4.99
C GLY A 434 2.25 -37.07 5.64
N ALA A 435 1.18 -37.26 4.87
CA ALA A 435 -0.14 -37.42 5.44
C ALA A 435 -0.09 -38.62 6.41
N GLY A 436 -0.16 -38.34 7.70
CA GLY A 436 -0.42 -39.37 8.71
C GLY A 436 -1.74 -40.07 8.41
N PRO A 437 -1.86 -41.37 8.69
CA PRO A 437 -2.97 -42.18 8.21
C PRO A 437 -4.29 -41.69 8.83
N ALA A 438 -5.35 -41.67 8.00
CA ALA A 438 -6.71 -41.37 8.41
C ALA A 438 -7.13 -42.29 9.56
N GLY A 439 -7.05 -41.77 10.78
CA GLY A 439 -7.53 -42.41 11.99
C GLY A 439 -9.05 -42.25 12.10
N HIS A 440 -9.74 -43.38 12.00
CA HIS A 440 -11.17 -43.54 12.21
C HIS A 440 -11.74 -42.70 13.37
N LEU A 441 -12.63 -41.76 13.05
CA LEU A 441 -13.54 -41.18 14.03
C LEU A 441 -14.62 -42.22 14.37
N ARG A 442 -14.46 -42.86 15.53
CA ARG A 442 -15.53 -43.59 16.23
C ARG A 442 -16.52 -42.60 16.81
N GLU A 443 -17.79 -42.84 16.52
CA GLU A 443 -18.95 -42.16 17.09
C GLU A 443 -18.97 -42.31 18.62
N GLY A 444 -19.27 -41.21 19.31
CA GLY A 444 -19.61 -41.12 20.73
C GLY A 444 -20.83 -40.20 20.91
N PRO A 445 -21.61 -40.37 22.00
CA PRO A 445 -23.07 -40.33 21.93
C PRO A 445 -23.69 -38.94 22.05
N ARG A 446 -24.89 -38.85 21.46
CA ARG A 446 -25.84 -37.74 21.53
C ARG A 446 -26.39 -37.54 22.95
N GLU A 447 -26.55 -36.29 23.34
CA GLU A 447 -27.53 -35.83 24.33
C GLU A 447 -28.26 -34.57 23.83
N PRO A 448 -29.47 -34.27 24.37
CA PRO A 448 -30.63 -34.02 23.51
C PRO A 448 -31.26 -32.62 23.63
N ASN A 449 -31.99 -32.29 22.56
CA ASN A 449 -33.23 -31.50 22.46
C ASN A 449 -33.45 -30.28 23.36
N HIS A 450 -33.75 -29.13 22.73
CA HIS A 450 -35.04 -28.43 22.90
C HIS A 450 -35.28 -27.39 21.76
N PRO A 451 -36.52 -26.95 21.51
CA PRO A 451 -37.22 -27.27 20.26
C PRO A 451 -37.47 -26.07 19.33
N SER A 452 -37.68 -26.39 18.05
CA SER A 452 -38.33 -25.50 17.06
C SER A 452 -39.83 -25.37 17.33
N PRO A 453 -40.45 -24.21 17.09
CA PRO A 453 -41.89 -24.12 16.93
C PRO A 453 -42.31 -24.33 15.47
N LEU A 454 -42.99 -25.46 15.29
CA LEU A 454 -44.12 -25.77 14.42
C LEU A 454 -44.62 -24.70 13.42
N VAL A 455 -44.70 -25.13 12.17
CA VAL A 455 -45.60 -24.66 11.11
C VAL A 455 -47.02 -25.22 11.37
N PRO A 456 -48.09 -24.42 11.24
CA PRO A 456 -49.41 -24.95 10.92
C PRO A 456 -49.73 -24.79 9.43
N ARG A 457 -50.36 -25.85 8.88
CA ARG A 457 -50.91 -25.89 7.53
C ARG A 457 -52.12 -24.97 7.37
N SER A 458 -52.29 -24.57 6.12
CA SER A 458 -53.33 -23.76 5.49
C SER A 458 -54.77 -24.22 5.70
N GLU A 459 -55.68 -23.25 5.86
CA GLU A 459 -57.01 -23.24 5.23
C GLU A 459 -57.35 -21.83 4.73
N GLY A 460 -58.18 -21.77 3.70
CA GLY A 460 -58.35 -20.66 2.77
C GLY A 460 -59.19 -19.48 3.26
N GLY A 461 -59.00 -18.35 2.60
CA GLY A 461 -59.77 -17.13 2.79
C GLY A 461 -59.29 -16.03 1.85
N GLN A 462 -59.88 -15.97 0.66
CA GLN A 462 -59.64 -14.93 -0.34
C GLN A 462 -60.00 -13.54 0.20
N ALA A 463 -59.06 -12.60 0.16
CA ALA A 463 -59.33 -11.16 0.12
C ALA A 463 -58.14 -10.41 -0.51
N HIS A 464 -58.36 -9.87 -1.72
CA HIS A 464 -57.39 -9.05 -2.44
C HIS A 464 -57.22 -7.65 -1.82
N PRO A 465 -55.99 -7.15 -1.60
CA PRO A 465 -55.73 -5.73 -1.44
C PRO A 465 -55.22 -5.08 -2.75
N ARG A 466 -55.92 -3.99 -3.05
CA ARG A 466 -55.79 -3.02 -4.13
C ARG A 466 -54.36 -2.60 -4.50
N LEU A 467 -54.04 -2.74 -5.78
CA LEU A 467 -52.89 -2.13 -6.46
C LEU A 467 -53.03 -0.60 -6.53
N PRO A 468 -51.95 0.18 -6.33
CA PRO A 468 -51.95 1.61 -6.64
C PRO A 468 -51.97 1.83 -8.17
N ARG A 469 -52.91 2.69 -8.56
CA ARG A 469 -53.22 3.22 -9.90
C ARG A 469 -52.03 3.31 -10.88
N THR A 470 -52.14 2.53 -11.95
CA THR A 470 -51.52 2.76 -13.25
C THR A 470 -51.97 4.10 -13.84
N LEU A 471 -51.03 5.01 -14.07
CA LEU A 471 -51.25 6.14 -14.98
C LEU A 471 -51.20 5.60 -16.42
N ALA A 472 -52.31 5.77 -17.13
CA ALA A 472 -52.47 5.38 -18.53
C ALA A 472 -51.50 6.14 -19.45
N PRO A 473 -51.12 5.56 -20.60
CA PRO A 473 -50.29 6.25 -21.58
C PRO A 473 -51.14 7.31 -22.29
N ALA A 474 -50.71 8.57 -22.22
CA ALA A 474 -51.27 9.63 -23.02
C ALA A 474 -50.91 9.37 -24.50
N SER A 475 -51.94 9.19 -25.32
CA SER A 475 -51.87 9.14 -26.77
C SER A 475 -51.26 10.44 -27.33
N LEU A 476 -50.05 10.36 -27.86
CA LEU A 476 -49.50 11.40 -28.73
C LEU A 476 -49.90 11.08 -30.17
N ARG A 477 -50.78 11.94 -30.69
CA ARG A 477 -51.19 12.01 -32.09
C ARG A 477 -49.97 12.09 -33.00
N ALA A 478 -50.06 11.39 -34.13
CA ALA A 478 -49.22 11.61 -35.29
C ALA A 478 -49.29 13.09 -35.71
N GLY A 479 -48.21 13.83 -35.45
CA GLY A 479 -47.96 15.17 -35.95
C GLY A 479 -46.93 15.08 -37.08
N SER A 480 -47.40 15.33 -38.28
CA SER A 480 -46.63 15.50 -39.51
C SER A 480 -45.49 16.53 -39.36
N GLY A 481 -44.30 16.18 -39.88
CA GLY A 481 -43.31 17.13 -40.39
C GLY A 481 -42.72 18.13 -39.39
N GLY A 482 -41.77 17.69 -38.55
CA GLY A 482 -40.96 18.57 -37.71
C GLY A 482 -39.47 18.49 -38.09
N ARG A 483 -38.92 19.60 -38.59
CA ARG A 483 -37.48 19.85 -38.81
C ARG A 483 -36.59 19.20 -37.71
N ARG A 484 -35.58 18.42 -38.09
CA ARG A 484 -34.44 18.06 -37.23
C ARG A 484 -33.80 19.35 -36.72
N THR A 485 -34.09 19.77 -35.49
CA THR A 485 -33.42 20.91 -34.85
C THR A 485 -31.94 20.57 -34.70
N ALA A 486 -31.08 21.32 -35.38
CA ALA A 486 -29.64 21.15 -35.27
C ALA A 486 -29.20 21.32 -33.81
N LEU A 487 -28.53 20.31 -33.27
CA LEU A 487 -27.94 20.35 -31.93
C LEU A 487 -26.82 21.39 -31.89
N HIS A 488 -27.02 22.46 -31.14
CA HIS A 488 -26.02 23.52 -30.97
C HIS A 488 -25.05 23.15 -29.85
N THR A 489 -23.78 22.96 -30.19
CA THR A 489 -22.63 22.90 -29.28
C THR A 489 -21.89 24.25 -29.29
N PRO A 490 -21.27 24.69 -28.18
CA PRO A 490 -21.24 24.03 -26.88
C PRO A 490 -22.60 24.13 -26.15
N ALA A 491 -22.91 23.14 -25.32
CA ALA A 491 -24.08 23.14 -24.45
C ALA A 491 -23.70 22.70 -23.04
N LEU A 492 -24.46 23.18 -22.05
CA LEU A 492 -24.34 22.78 -20.65
C LEU A 492 -25.59 22.03 -20.23
N TYR A 493 -25.42 21.01 -19.39
CA TYR A 493 -26.51 20.25 -18.79
C TYR A 493 -26.39 20.31 -17.27
N ASP A 494 -27.46 20.73 -16.61
CA ASP A 494 -27.60 20.53 -15.16
C ASP A 494 -28.07 19.09 -14.94
N ALA A 495 -27.15 18.27 -14.45
CA ALA A 495 -27.29 16.83 -14.42
C ALA A 495 -27.38 16.29 -13.00
N SER A 496 -28.13 15.21 -12.84
CA SER A 496 -28.14 14.35 -11.67
C SER A 496 -27.47 13.03 -12.02
N ILE A 497 -26.52 12.61 -11.19
CA ILE A 497 -25.84 11.32 -11.27
C ILE A 497 -26.39 10.45 -10.15
N VAL A 498 -27.08 9.38 -10.53
CA VAL A 498 -27.70 8.44 -9.61
C VAL A 498 -26.97 7.11 -9.70
N HIS A 499 -26.55 6.59 -8.56
CA HIS A 499 -26.04 5.24 -8.41
C HIS A 499 -27.01 4.42 -7.57
N VAL A 500 -27.47 3.29 -8.09
CA VAL A 500 -28.30 2.33 -7.37
C VAL A 500 -27.57 1.00 -7.31
N ARG A 501 -27.35 0.53 -6.08
CA ARG A 501 -26.89 -0.82 -5.79
C ARG A 501 -28.07 -1.59 -5.19
N ARG A 502 -28.37 -2.78 -5.70
CA ARG A 502 -29.48 -3.61 -5.19
C ARG A 502 -29.04 -4.74 -4.26
N ARG A 503 -27.81 -5.25 -4.41
CA ARG A 503 -27.19 -6.28 -3.56
C ARG A 503 -25.73 -5.93 -3.23
N PRO A 504 -25.21 -6.33 -2.05
CA PRO A 504 -25.89 -7.02 -0.94
C PRO A 504 -26.80 -6.11 -0.09
N LEU A 505 -26.79 -4.79 -0.35
CA LEU A 505 -27.65 -3.81 0.32
C LEU A 505 -28.28 -2.88 -0.73
N LEU A 506 -29.58 -2.60 -0.61
CA LEU A 506 -30.26 -1.59 -1.43
C LEU A 506 -29.79 -0.19 -1.02
N ARG A 507 -29.05 0.49 -1.88
CA ARG A 507 -28.59 1.86 -1.64
C ARG A 507 -28.67 2.69 -2.91
N ARG A 508 -29.32 3.84 -2.79
CA ARG A 508 -29.35 4.88 -3.81
C ARG A 508 -28.50 6.06 -3.34
N PHE A 509 -27.60 6.51 -4.20
CA PHE A 509 -26.83 7.74 -4.02
C PHE A 509 -27.10 8.66 -5.20
N GLU A 510 -27.34 9.93 -4.93
CA GLU A 510 -27.65 10.92 -5.95
C GLU A 510 -26.79 12.17 -5.71
N GLN A 511 -26.20 12.70 -6.77
CA GLN A 511 -25.42 13.93 -6.73
C GLN A 511 -25.73 14.83 -7.93
N ARG A 512 -25.66 16.14 -7.73
CA ARG A 512 -25.83 17.12 -8.81
C ARG A 512 -24.47 17.48 -9.42
N SER A 513 -24.41 17.53 -10.74
CA SER A 513 -23.25 17.95 -11.52
C SER A 513 -23.66 18.88 -12.66
N THR A 514 -22.68 19.45 -13.33
CA THR A 514 -22.87 20.19 -14.57
C THR A 514 -21.94 19.58 -15.62
N VAL A 515 -22.50 19.13 -16.75
CA VAL A 515 -21.75 18.43 -17.81
C VAL A 515 -21.79 19.26 -19.09
N TRP A 516 -20.65 19.38 -19.75
CA TRP A 516 -20.54 20.02 -21.06
C TRP A 516 -20.81 19.01 -22.17
N LEU A 517 -21.49 19.46 -23.23
CA LEU A 517 -21.49 18.82 -24.53
C LEU A 517 -20.80 19.74 -25.52
N VAL A 518 -19.67 19.29 -26.07
CA VAL A 518 -18.81 20.08 -26.96
C VAL A 518 -18.57 19.36 -28.27
N ASP A 519 -18.23 20.12 -29.30
CA ASP A 519 -17.70 19.62 -30.55
C ASP A 519 -16.16 19.62 -30.45
N LEU A 520 -15.52 18.48 -30.72
CA LEU A 520 -14.06 18.39 -30.62
C LEU A 520 -13.33 19.21 -31.68
N ASP A 521 -13.98 19.53 -32.80
CA ASP A 521 -13.43 20.45 -33.82
C ASP A 521 -13.60 21.93 -33.42
N ALA A 522 -14.42 22.24 -32.40
CA ALA A 522 -14.72 23.60 -31.95
C ALA A 522 -14.86 23.68 -30.42
N LEU A 523 -13.78 23.36 -29.71
CA LEU A 523 -13.74 23.37 -28.24
C LEU A 523 -13.82 24.81 -27.69
N PRO A 524 -14.69 25.10 -26.72
CA PRO A 524 -14.71 26.39 -26.06
C PRO A 524 -13.48 26.54 -25.14
N ASP A 525 -12.94 27.77 -25.08
CA ASP A 525 -11.88 28.14 -24.14
C ASP A 525 -12.36 29.25 -23.22
N HIS A 526 -12.47 28.95 -21.93
CA HIS A 526 -12.84 29.89 -20.87
C HIS A 526 -11.67 30.14 -19.91
N GLY A 527 -10.44 29.88 -20.34
CA GLY A 527 -9.23 30.05 -19.53
C GLY A 527 -9.26 29.17 -18.28
N VAL A 528 -8.93 29.74 -17.12
CA VAL A 528 -8.87 28.99 -15.85
C VAL A 528 -10.23 28.49 -15.36
N LEU A 529 -11.35 28.88 -15.99
CA LEU A 529 -12.70 28.50 -15.58
C LEU A 529 -13.29 27.34 -16.39
N GLY A 530 -12.63 26.91 -17.46
CA GLY A 530 -13.12 25.82 -18.30
C GLY A 530 -12.31 25.68 -19.58
N ARG A 531 -11.40 24.71 -19.61
CA ARG A 531 -10.64 24.31 -20.80
C ARG A 531 -10.68 22.79 -20.97
N PHE A 532 -10.67 22.34 -22.22
CA PHE A 532 -10.56 20.92 -22.57
C PHE A 532 -9.14 20.64 -23.03
N GLU A 533 -8.48 19.66 -22.43
CA GLU A 533 -7.08 19.36 -22.71
C GLU A 533 -6.91 17.86 -22.96
N ALA A 534 -6.09 17.49 -23.93
CA ALA A 534 -5.89 16.09 -24.32
C ALA A 534 -5.39 15.21 -23.17
N ARG A 535 -4.59 15.77 -22.24
CA ARG A 535 -4.15 15.04 -21.03
C ARG A 535 -5.28 14.57 -20.13
N ASP A 536 -6.49 15.11 -20.27
CA ASP A 536 -7.68 14.73 -19.49
C ASP A 536 -8.56 13.68 -20.17
N HIS A 537 -8.14 13.21 -21.35
CA HIS A 537 -8.88 12.27 -22.19
C HIS A 537 -7.97 11.18 -22.75
N LEU A 538 -8.53 10.21 -23.45
CA LEU A 538 -7.82 9.07 -24.01
C LEU A 538 -6.72 9.50 -25.00
N GLY A 539 -5.70 8.66 -25.14
CA GLY A 539 -4.62 8.81 -26.11
C GLY A 539 -3.45 9.68 -25.66
N ASP A 540 -2.74 10.26 -26.63
CA ASP A 540 -1.49 11.00 -26.42
C ASP A 540 -1.77 12.46 -26.01
N PRO A 541 -1.24 12.96 -24.88
CA PRO A 541 -1.36 14.36 -24.49
C PRO A 541 -0.81 15.38 -25.50
N GLY A 542 0.07 14.96 -26.41
CA GLY A 542 0.62 15.79 -27.48
C GLY A 542 -0.29 15.95 -28.70
N ARG A 543 -1.37 15.16 -28.81
CA ARG A 543 -2.37 15.22 -29.90
C ARG A 543 -3.62 15.98 -29.46
N SER A 544 -4.46 16.37 -30.42
CA SER A 544 -5.79 16.87 -30.08
C SER A 544 -6.68 15.75 -29.55
N ILE A 545 -7.71 16.07 -28.75
CA ILE A 545 -8.67 15.06 -28.25
C ILE A 545 -9.34 14.34 -29.44
N ARG A 546 -9.67 15.07 -30.50
CA ARG A 546 -10.25 14.51 -31.73
C ARG A 546 -9.33 13.47 -32.36
N ASP A 547 -8.06 13.80 -32.53
CA ASP A 547 -7.10 12.91 -33.20
C ASP A 547 -6.83 11.66 -32.36
N ASN A 548 -6.86 11.78 -31.04
CA ASN A 548 -6.80 10.61 -30.15
C ASN A 548 -8.02 9.69 -30.33
N VAL A 549 -9.23 10.25 -30.40
CA VAL A 549 -10.44 9.47 -30.68
C VAL A 549 -10.37 8.84 -32.07
N ALA A 550 -9.94 9.58 -33.09
CA ALA A 550 -9.77 9.07 -34.45
C ALA A 550 -8.76 7.92 -34.52
N HIS A 551 -7.63 8.07 -33.81
CA HIS A 551 -6.61 7.03 -33.71
C HIS A 551 -7.17 5.78 -33.01
N PHE A 552 -7.88 5.95 -31.89
CA PHE A 552 -8.52 4.84 -31.19
C PHE A 552 -9.53 4.10 -32.09
N LEU A 553 -10.34 4.82 -32.85
CA LEU A 553 -11.26 4.24 -33.84
C LEU A 553 -10.52 3.47 -34.95
N SER A 554 -9.40 4.00 -35.44
CA SER A 554 -8.60 3.33 -36.47
C SER A 554 -8.01 1.99 -36.02
N LEU A 555 -7.64 1.88 -34.73
CA LEU A 555 -7.18 0.61 -34.14
C LEU A 555 -8.28 -0.46 -34.13
N HIS A 556 -9.54 -0.04 -34.22
CA HIS A 556 -10.72 -0.91 -34.29
C HIS A 556 -11.32 -0.99 -35.71
N GLY A 557 -10.58 -0.56 -36.74
CA GLY A 557 -11.00 -0.63 -38.14
C GLY A 557 -12.07 0.38 -38.56
N ILE A 558 -12.32 1.42 -37.75
CA ILE A 558 -13.31 2.45 -38.04
C ILE A 558 -12.59 3.73 -38.51
N ALA A 559 -12.82 4.10 -39.77
CA ALA A 559 -12.32 5.36 -40.31
C ALA A 559 -13.30 6.50 -39.97
N LEU A 560 -12.87 7.42 -39.10
CA LEU A 560 -13.66 8.63 -38.78
C LEU A 560 -13.74 9.57 -39.99
N ASP A 561 -12.63 9.71 -40.71
CA ASP A 561 -12.48 10.55 -41.89
C ASP A 561 -12.34 9.65 -43.12
N SER A 562 -13.08 9.93 -44.20
CA SER A 562 -12.94 9.20 -45.47
C SER A 562 -13.03 10.13 -46.67
N GLU A 563 -12.44 9.73 -47.80
CA GLU A 563 -12.52 10.49 -49.05
C GLU A 563 -13.97 10.58 -49.58
N GLU A 564 -14.74 9.50 -49.44
CA GLU A 564 -16.12 9.42 -49.94
C GLU A 564 -17.12 10.22 -49.09
N ARG A 565 -16.96 10.23 -47.76
CA ARG A 565 -17.93 10.81 -46.82
C ARG A 565 -17.44 12.13 -46.20
N GLY A 566 -16.18 12.50 -46.42
CA GLY A 566 -15.56 13.69 -45.87
C GLY A 566 -15.14 13.55 -44.41
N ARG A 567 -14.87 14.69 -43.77
CA ARG A 567 -14.39 14.77 -42.39
C ARG A 567 -15.51 14.41 -41.40
N GLY A 568 -15.29 13.39 -40.59
CA GLY A 568 -16.21 12.98 -39.53
C GLY A 568 -16.21 13.95 -38.35
N ARG A 569 -17.29 13.92 -37.57
CA ARG A 569 -17.55 14.83 -36.46
C ARG A 569 -17.66 14.08 -35.14
N VAL A 570 -16.97 14.56 -34.10
CA VAL A 570 -17.02 13.97 -32.76
C VAL A 570 -17.60 14.96 -31.76
N ARG A 571 -18.69 14.56 -31.09
CA ARG A 571 -19.26 15.31 -29.97
C ARG A 571 -18.90 14.62 -28.66
N MET A 572 -18.49 15.38 -27.66
CA MET A 572 -18.04 14.87 -26.36
C MET A 572 -18.90 15.42 -25.22
N ALA A 573 -19.41 14.53 -24.37
CA ALA A 573 -19.96 14.90 -23.07
C ALA A 573 -18.92 14.66 -21.97
N ALA A 574 -18.47 15.72 -21.29
CA ALA A 574 -17.45 15.65 -20.23
C ALA A 574 -17.47 16.90 -19.33
N ASN A 575 -16.69 16.90 -18.25
CA ASN A 575 -16.35 18.12 -17.52
C ASN A 575 -15.13 18.79 -18.15
N ALA A 576 -15.09 20.13 -18.09
CA ALA A 576 -13.91 20.91 -18.42
C ALA A 576 -12.95 21.00 -17.23
N ARG A 577 -11.66 21.16 -17.52
CA ARG A 577 -10.66 21.54 -16.52
C ARG A 577 -10.91 22.96 -16.05
N ALA A 578 -10.99 23.15 -14.73
CA ALA A 578 -11.13 24.46 -14.12
C ALA A 578 -10.26 24.55 -12.86
N LEU A 579 -9.65 25.71 -12.63
CA LEU A 579 -8.74 26.00 -11.52
C LEU A 579 -7.60 24.95 -11.40
N GLY A 580 -7.13 24.45 -12.55
CA GLY A 580 -6.08 23.44 -12.61
C GLY A 580 -6.53 22.02 -12.26
N PHE A 581 -7.83 21.76 -12.09
CA PHE A 581 -8.38 20.44 -11.76
C PHE A 581 -9.37 19.94 -12.82
N CYS A 582 -9.30 18.65 -13.14
CA CYS A 582 -10.26 17.96 -13.99
C CYS A 582 -10.46 16.54 -13.45
N PHE A 583 -11.70 16.06 -13.48
CA PHE A 583 -12.03 14.67 -13.16
C PHE A 583 -13.29 14.26 -13.93
N ASN A 584 -13.16 13.26 -14.78
CA ASN A 584 -14.21 12.73 -15.64
C ASN A 584 -14.40 11.23 -15.39
N PRO A 585 -15.25 10.82 -14.43
CA PRO A 585 -15.52 9.40 -14.19
C PRO A 585 -16.01 8.68 -15.46
N ILE A 586 -16.73 9.43 -16.30
CA ILE A 586 -17.20 9.01 -17.61
C ILE A 586 -17.13 10.20 -18.57
N SER A 587 -16.58 9.99 -19.76
CA SER A 587 -16.69 10.88 -20.93
C SER A 587 -17.31 10.08 -22.07
N VAL A 588 -18.28 10.65 -22.78
CA VAL A 588 -18.96 9.95 -23.89
C VAL A 588 -18.69 10.69 -25.19
N HIS A 589 -18.15 9.98 -26.18
CA HIS A 589 -17.84 10.52 -27.50
C HIS A 589 -18.77 9.89 -28.55
N TRP A 590 -19.61 10.70 -29.19
CA TRP A 590 -20.43 10.24 -30.32
C TRP A 590 -19.73 10.58 -31.63
N CYS A 591 -19.29 9.54 -32.35
CA CYS A 591 -18.46 9.63 -33.54
C CYS A 591 -19.32 9.44 -34.80
N HIS A 592 -19.46 10.50 -35.59
CA HIS A 592 -20.25 10.47 -36.82
C HIS A 592 -19.35 10.57 -38.05
N ALA A 593 -19.71 9.87 -39.12
CA ALA A 593 -19.14 10.09 -40.44
C ALA A 593 -19.53 11.49 -40.97
N GLY A 594 -18.86 11.95 -42.03
CA GLY A 594 -19.11 13.28 -42.59
C GLY A 594 -20.51 13.46 -43.22
N ASP A 595 -21.19 12.37 -43.58
CA ASP A 595 -22.60 12.35 -44.00
C ASP A 595 -23.60 12.40 -42.82
N GLY A 596 -23.10 12.30 -41.58
CA GLY A 596 -23.87 12.35 -40.36
C GLY A 596 -24.35 10.99 -39.83
N GLU A 597 -23.96 9.88 -40.45
CA GLU A 597 -24.18 8.52 -39.90
C GLU A 597 -23.38 8.33 -38.59
N LEU A 598 -23.98 7.73 -37.56
CA LEU A 598 -23.28 7.40 -36.32
C LEU A 598 -22.44 6.13 -36.54
N LEU A 599 -21.11 6.27 -36.54
CA LEU A 599 -20.19 5.14 -36.73
C LEU A 599 -20.07 4.29 -35.46
N ALA A 600 -19.84 4.95 -34.33
CA ALA A 600 -19.69 4.34 -33.02
C ALA A 600 -19.81 5.38 -31.89
N VAL A 601 -19.92 4.89 -30.65
CA VAL A 601 -19.77 5.69 -29.45
C VAL A 601 -18.57 5.17 -28.65
N VAL A 602 -17.69 6.07 -28.22
CA VAL A 602 -16.57 5.73 -27.32
C VAL A 602 -16.92 6.20 -25.91
N VAL A 603 -17.14 5.26 -25.00
CA VAL A 603 -17.38 5.51 -23.58
C VAL A 603 -16.06 5.39 -22.84
N GLU A 604 -15.44 6.52 -22.57
CA GLU A 604 -14.22 6.62 -21.80
C GLU A 604 -14.55 6.65 -20.31
N VAL A 605 -13.91 5.79 -19.52
CA VAL A 605 -14.12 5.65 -18.08
C VAL A 605 -12.81 5.86 -17.35
N HIS A 606 -12.83 6.72 -16.33
CA HIS A 606 -11.69 6.96 -15.44
C HIS A 606 -12.06 6.51 -14.03
N ASN A 607 -11.12 5.85 -13.35
CA ASN A 607 -11.31 5.53 -11.94
C ASN A 607 -10.56 6.53 -11.03
N THR A 608 -10.84 6.48 -9.73
CA THR A 608 -10.16 7.32 -8.73
C THR A 608 -8.70 6.89 -8.47
N TYR A 609 -8.24 5.80 -9.10
CA TYR A 609 -6.89 5.25 -8.97
C TYR A 609 -5.94 5.70 -10.09
N GLY A 610 -6.45 6.45 -11.08
CA GLY A 610 -5.68 6.98 -12.19
C GLY A 610 -5.67 6.11 -13.45
N ASP A 611 -6.38 4.98 -13.46
CA ASP A 611 -6.53 4.17 -14.68
C ASP A 611 -7.57 4.78 -15.62
N ARG A 612 -7.44 4.43 -16.90
CA ARG A 612 -8.35 4.80 -17.97
C ARG A 612 -8.69 3.58 -18.82
N HIS A 613 -9.92 3.56 -19.34
CA HIS A 613 -10.34 2.55 -20.30
C HIS A 613 -11.39 3.15 -21.23
N ALA A 614 -11.34 2.78 -22.51
CA ALA A 614 -12.29 3.22 -23.52
C ALA A 614 -13.09 2.01 -24.03
N TYR A 615 -14.40 2.02 -23.81
CA TYR A 615 -15.31 1.04 -24.38
C TYR A 615 -15.84 1.54 -25.71
N LEU A 616 -15.53 0.83 -26.79
CA LEU A 616 -16.13 1.05 -28.10
C LEU A 616 -17.50 0.36 -28.15
N VAL A 617 -18.56 1.12 -28.40
CA VAL A 617 -19.92 0.57 -28.45
C VAL A 617 -20.66 0.99 -29.72
N HIS A 618 -21.46 0.07 -30.26
CA HIS A 618 -22.33 0.28 -31.42
C HIS A 618 -23.78 0.26 -30.96
N PRO A 619 -24.36 1.42 -30.59
CA PRO A 619 -25.71 1.45 -30.05
C PRO A 619 -26.77 1.15 -31.12
N ASP A 620 -27.85 0.50 -30.70
CA ASP A 620 -29.09 0.35 -31.49
C ASP A 620 -29.76 1.71 -31.75
N GLU A 621 -30.86 1.74 -32.52
CA GLU A 621 -31.62 2.97 -32.80
C GLU A 621 -32.13 3.68 -31.54
N GLN A 622 -32.19 2.97 -30.40
CA GLN A 622 -32.62 3.48 -29.10
C GLN A 622 -31.43 3.94 -28.24
N GLY A 623 -30.20 3.87 -28.77
CA GLY A 623 -28.98 4.29 -28.08
C GLY A 623 -28.37 3.22 -27.17
N ARG A 624 -28.77 1.95 -27.27
CA ARG A 624 -28.38 0.89 -26.32
C ARG A 624 -27.36 -0.07 -26.91
N ALA A 625 -26.39 -0.49 -26.11
CA ALA A 625 -25.40 -1.50 -26.47
C ALA A 625 -25.00 -2.34 -25.25
N GLN A 626 -24.37 -3.48 -25.51
CA GLN A 626 -23.77 -4.33 -24.49
C GLN A 626 -22.26 -4.43 -24.73
N VAL A 627 -21.46 -4.41 -23.66
CA VAL A 627 -20.00 -4.57 -23.73
C VAL A 627 -19.48 -5.29 -22.50
N ASP A 628 -18.48 -6.15 -22.68
CA ASP A 628 -17.85 -6.85 -21.55
C ASP A 628 -17.10 -5.88 -20.65
N LYS A 629 -17.15 -6.14 -19.35
CA LYS A 629 -16.49 -5.30 -18.37
C LYS A 629 -14.98 -5.59 -18.35
N ALA A 630 -14.18 -4.56 -18.60
CA ALA A 630 -12.72 -4.70 -18.67
C ALA A 630 -11.96 -3.92 -17.58
N MET A 631 -12.57 -2.89 -16.99
CA MET A 631 -11.89 -1.96 -16.08
C MET A 631 -12.34 -2.09 -14.62
N TYR A 632 -11.40 -2.10 -13.68
CA TYR A 632 -11.71 -2.01 -12.25
C TYR A 632 -12.07 -0.56 -11.84
N VAL A 633 -13.36 -0.29 -11.60
CA VAL A 633 -13.88 1.07 -11.36
C VAL A 633 -14.33 1.30 -9.92
N SER A 634 -14.48 0.25 -9.12
CA SER A 634 -14.96 0.35 -7.74
C SER A 634 -14.41 -0.78 -6.89
N PRO A 635 -14.04 -0.53 -5.62
CA PRO A 635 -13.52 -1.54 -4.71
C PRO A 635 -14.49 -2.70 -4.41
N PHE A 636 -15.75 -2.58 -4.82
CA PHE A 636 -16.84 -3.49 -4.44
C PHE A 636 -17.37 -4.34 -5.61
N HIS A 637 -16.79 -4.21 -6.80
CA HIS A 637 -17.13 -5.03 -7.97
C HIS A 637 -15.82 -5.43 -8.67
N GLY A 638 -15.67 -6.70 -9.02
CA GLY A 638 -14.51 -7.16 -9.79
C GLY A 638 -14.60 -6.67 -11.23
N THR A 639 -13.85 -7.31 -12.14
CA THR A 639 -13.97 -7.11 -13.59
C THR A 639 -14.93 -8.11 -14.24
N ASP A 640 -15.56 -8.97 -13.45
CA ASP A 640 -16.55 -9.96 -13.87
C ASP A 640 -17.85 -9.32 -14.38
N GLY A 641 -18.43 -9.92 -15.42
CA GLY A 641 -19.72 -9.52 -16.00
C GLY A 641 -19.66 -8.60 -17.23
N HIS A 642 -20.82 -8.03 -17.58
CA HIS A 642 -20.99 -7.13 -18.72
C HIS A 642 -21.77 -5.87 -18.35
N TYR A 643 -21.56 -4.83 -19.14
CA TYR A 643 -22.30 -3.58 -19.08
C TYR A 643 -23.39 -3.56 -20.15
N GLU A 644 -24.61 -3.24 -19.73
CA GLU A 644 -25.63 -2.66 -20.61
C GLU A 644 -25.51 -1.14 -20.54
N VAL A 645 -25.19 -0.51 -21.66
CA VAL A 645 -25.06 0.95 -21.77
C VAL A 645 -26.19 1.54 -22.61
N ALA A 646 -26.74 2.65 -22.16
CA ALA A 646 -27.64 3.49 -22.94
C ALA A 646 -27.02 4.88 -23.07
N VAL A 647 -26.68 5.25 -24.31
CA VAL A 647 -25.96 6.48 -24.69
C VAL A 647 -26.63 7.16 -25.89
N PRO A 648 -27.94 7.48 -25.83
CA PRO A 648 -28.61 8.22 -26.89
C PRO A 648 -27.92 9.56 -27.16
N LEU A 649 -27.94 10.01 -28.41
CA LEU A 649 -27.40 11.31 -28.78
C LEU A 649 -28.15 12.42 -28.00
N PRO A 650 -27.46 13.27 -27.23
CA PRO A 650 -28.11 14.23 -26.34
C PRO A 650 -28.85 15.33 -27.12
N GLY A 651 -30.06 15.63 -26.66
CA GLY A 651 -31.03 16.56 -27.25
C GLY A 651 -31.23 17.81 -26.39
N GLU A 652 -32.49 18.12 -26.09
CA GLU A 652 -32.86 18.98 -24.94
C GLU A 652 -32.50 18.33 -23.58
N ARG A 653 -32.24 17.01 -23.59
CA ARG A 653 -31.86 16.22 -22.43
C ARG A 653 -30.62 15.41 -22.72
N LEU A 654 -29.75 15.30 -21.71
CA LEU A 654 -28.67 14.33 -21.63
C LEU A 654 -29.17 13.15 -20.81
N ASP A 655 -28.98 11.94 -21.31
CA ASP A 655 -29.31 10.70 -20.59
C ASP A 655 -28.30 9.62 -20.94
N VAL A 656 -27.47 9.26 -19.97
CA VAL A 656 -26.48 8.19 -20.09
C VAL A 656 -26.72 7.23 -18.93
N ALA A 657 -26.93 5.96 -19.23
CA ALA A 657 -27.11 4.92 -18.22
C ALA A 657 -26.12 3.78 -18.46
N VAL A 658 -25.61 3.21 -17.38
CA VAL A 658 -24.72 2.05 -17.37
C VAL A 658 -25.24 1.09 -16.30
N THR A 659 -25.63 -0.11 -16.70
CA THR A 659 -26.03 -1.18 -15.79
C THR A 659 -25.01 -2.30 -15.87
N LEU A 660 -24.38 -2.62 -14.74
CA LEU A 660 -23.51 -3.77 -14.58
C LEU A 660 -24.32 -4.98 -14.14
N HIS A 661 -24.14 -6.08 -14.87
CA HIS A 661 -24.56 -7.41 -14.48
C HIS A 661 -23.32 -8.25 -14.21
N SER A 662 -23.04 -8.57 -12.95
CA SER A 662 -21.91 -9.45 -12.57
C SER A 662 -22.34 -10.90 -12.46
N ASP A 663 -21.37 -11.81 -12.60
CA ASP A 663 -21.59 -13.26 -12.62
C ASP A 663 -22.10 -13.81 -11.29
N ASP A 664 -21.87 -13.10 -10.18
CA ASP A 664 -22.39 -13.38 -8.85
C ASP A 664 -23.83 -12.88 -8.61
N GLY A 665 -24.47 -12.34 -9.65
CA GLY A 665 -25.85 -11.84 -9.62
C GLY A 665 -26.02 -10.46 -8.96
N ALA A 666 -24.93 -9.73 -8.71
CA ALA A 666 -25.05 -8.33 -8.29
C ALA A 666 -25.42 -7.43 -9.48
N VAL A 667 -26.34 -6.49 -9.23
CA VAL A 667 -26.77 -5.50 -10.22
C VAL A 667 -26.50 -4.10 -9.68
N PHE A 668 -25.72 -3.34 -10.44
CA PHE A 668 -25.39 -1.96 -10.17
C PHE A 668 -25.78 -1.10 -11.35
N SER A 669 -26.54 -0.03 -11.14
CA SER A 669 -26.91 0.91 -12.19
C SER A 669 -26.44 2.31 -11.87
N ALA A 670 -25.75 2.95 -12.80
CA ALA A 670 -25.40 4.36 -12.79
C ALA A 670 -26.19 5.09 -13.89
N ARG A 671 -26.76 6.25 -13.58
CA ARG A 671 -27.46 7.10 -14.57
C ARG A 671 -27.05 8.56 -14.40
N LEU A 672 -26.50 9.14 -15.46
CA LEU A 672 -26.26 10.57 -15.62
C LEU A 672 -27.38 11.14 -16.47
N SER A 673 -28.27 11.95 -15.89
CA SER A 673 -29.38 12.55 -16.63
C SER A 673 -29.53 14.03 -16.31
N GLY A 674 -29.81 14.86 -17.30
CA GLY A 674 -29.90 16.31 -17.11
C GLY A 674 -30.66 17.02 -18.21
N ALA A 675 -31.13 18.24 -17.90
CA ALA A 675 -31.76 19.13 -18.87
C ALA A 675 -30.75 20.19 -19.31
N ARG A 676 -30.89 20.65 -20.55
CA ARG A 676 -30.05 21.73 -21.09
C ARG A 676 -30.23 22.99 -20.24
N ALA A 677 -29.12 23.61 -19.87
CA ALA A 677 -29.06 24.79 -19.01
C ALA A 677 -28.64 26.03 -19.82
N ALA A 678 -29.27 27.17 -19.54
CA ALA A 678 -28.94 28.47 -20.13
C ALA A 678 -27.92 29.27 -19.28
N HIS A 679 -27.07 28.58 -18.51
CA HIS A 679 -26.19 29.19 -17.50
C HIS A 679 -24.78 29.52 -18.00
N SER A 680 -24.12 30.45 -17.29
CA SER A 680 -22.73 30.86 -17.58
C SER A 680 -21.71 29.76 -17.25
N PRO A 681 -20.61 29.64 -18.04
CA PRO A 681 -19.49 28.72 -17.78
C PRO A 681 -18.94 28.74 -16.35
N ARG A 682 -19.04 29.88 -15.65
CA ARG A 682 -18.59 30.07 -14.25
C ARG A 682 -19.24 29.08 -13.27
N ARG A 683 -20.49 28.65 -13.52
CA ARG A 683 -21.19 27.69 -12.66
C ARG A 683 -20.73 26.24 -12.86
N ALA A 684 -20.11 25.93 -14.01
CA ALA A 684 -19.59 24.60 -14.32
C ALA A 684 -18.19 24.36 -13.75
N ALA A 685 -17.40 25.42 -13.52
CA ALA A 685 -16.03 25.33 -13.01
C ALA A 685 -15.84 24.42 -11.77
N PRO A 686 -16.66 24.49 -10.70
CA PRO A 686 -16.47 23.63 -9.53
C PRO A 686 -17.07 22.21 -9.68
N ALA A 687 -17.68 21.85 -10.82
CA ALA A 687 -18.43 20.59 -10.95
C ALA A 687 -17.52 19.35 -10.81
N ALA A 688 -16.38 19.33 -11.50
CA ALA A 688 -15.42 18.22 -11.44
C ALA A 688 -14.88 17.99 -10.01
N LEU A 689 -14.50 19.08 -9.32
CA LEU A 689 -13.98 19.01 -7.94
C LEU A 689 -15.05 18.51 -6.95
N ARG A 690 -16.29 19.01 -7.05
CA ARG A 690 -17.40 18.55 -6.20
C ARG A 690 -17.71 17.08 -6.43
N GLY A 691 -17.77 16.63 -7.69
CA GLY A 691 -17.99 15.23 -8.03
C GLY A 691 -16.90 14.31 -7.48
N TRP A 692 -15.63 14.71 -7.60
CA TRP A 692 -14.50 13.98 -7.04
C TRP A 692 -14.60 13.84 -5.51
N LEU A 693 -14.84 14.94 -4.79
CA LEU A 693 -14.99 14.93 -3.32
C LEU A 693 -16.15 14.02 -2.87
N GLN A 694 -17.29 14.08 -3.56
CA GLN A 694 -18.48 13.31 -3.21
C GLN A 694 -18.30 11.81 -3.46
N ILE A 695 -17.61 11.42 -4.54
CA ILE A 695 -17.28 10.02 -4.83
C ILE A 695 -16.37 9.45 -3.73
N HIS A 696 -15.36 10.22 -3.28
CA HIS A 696 -14.48 9.79 -2.19
C HIS A 696 -15.23 9.66 -0.86
N ALA A 697 -16.05 10.66 -0.50
CA ALA A 697 -16.87 10.62 0.72
C ALA A 697 -17.84 9.42 0.71
N HIS A 698 -18.41 9.08 -0.45
CA HIS A 698 -19.29 7.91 -0.57
C HIS A 698 -18.53 6.58 -0.46
N GLY A 699 -17.34 6.47 -1.07
CA GLY A 699 -16.46 5.31 -0.94
C GLY A 699 -16.08 5.04 0.52
N VAL A 700 -15.70 6.09 1.24
CA VAL A 700 -15.40 6.02 2.69
C VAL A 700 -16.64 5.60 3.49
N ALA A 701 -17.83 6.13 3.17
CA ALA A 701 -19.08 5.76 3.84
C ALA A 701 -19.59 4.33 3.52
N LEU A 702 -19.10 3.69 2.44
CA LEU A 702 -19.37 2.29 2.11
C LEU A 702 -18.37 1.37 2.83
N TRP A 703 -17.09 1.75 2.83
CA TRP A 703 -16.03 1.04 3.55
C TRP A 703 -16.29 1.00 5.06
N ALA A 704 -16.67 2.14 5.66
CA ALA A 704 -17.04 2.23 7.08
C ALA A 704 -18.24 1.35 7.48
N ARG A 705 -18.98 0.81 6.50
CA ARG A 705 -20.11 -0.10 6.70
C ARG A 705 -19.77 -1.57 6.39
N ARG A 706 -18.49 -1.92 6.34
CA ARG A 706 -17.96 -3.30 6.21
C ARG A 706 -18.38 -4.04 4.93
N LEU A 707 -18.57 -3.33 3.81
CA LEU A 707 -18.72 -3.98 2.51
C LEU A 707 -17.37 -4.62 2.10
N PRO A 708 -17.34 -5.91 1.74
CA PRO A 708 -16.10 -6.59 1.37
C PRO A 708 -15.49 -5.95 0.13
N VAL A 709 -14.23 -5.56 0.24
CA VAL A 709 -13.43 -5.00 -0.85
C VAL A 709 -12.87 -6.17 -1.67
N ARG A 710 -13.06 -6.15 -2.99
CA ARG A 710 -12.44 -7.13 -3.87
C ARG A 710 -10.97 -6.74 -4.13
N PRO A 711 -10.06 -7.71 -4.26
CA PRO A 711 -8.70 -7.44 -4.70
C PRO A 711 -8.73 -6.78 -6.09
N ARG A 712 -7.91 -5.74 -6.28
CA ARG A 712 -7.77 -5.06 -7.56
C ARG A 712 -6.90 -5.92 -8.49
N PRO A 713 -7.39 -6.33 -9.67
CA PRO A 713 -6.53 -6.92 -10.69
C PRO A 713 -5.65 -5.84 -11.34
N GLU A 714 -4.50 -6.24 -11.88
CA GLU A 714 -3.73 -5.36 -12.76
C GLU A 714 -4.59 -5.01 -13.98
N HIS A 715 -4.72 -3.71 -14.28
CA HIS A 715 -5.44 -3.24 -15.47
C HIS A 715 -4.45 -3.18 -16.63
N PRO A 716 -4.54 -4.08 -17.63
CA PRO A 716 -3.63 -4.05 -18.77
C PRO A 716 -3.78 -2.72 -19.51
N ARG A 717 -2.66 -2.14 -19.95
CA ARG A 717 -2.68 -0.92 -20.76
C ARG A 717 -3.40 -1.21 -22.07
N GLN A 718 -4.51 -0.50 -22.32
CA GLN A 718 -5.25 -0.61 -23.58
C GLN A 718 -4.53 0.22 -24.64
N GLU A 719 -4.28 -0.38 -25.81
CA GLU A 719 -3.67 0.34 -26.92
C GLU A 719 -4.54 1.54 -27.34
N GLY A 720 -3.92 2.70 -27.55
CA GLY A 720 -4.64 3.96 -27.82
C GLY A 720 -5.20 4.67 -26.58
N VAL A 721 -5.03 4.12 -25.36
CA VAL A 721 -5.43 4.75 -24.08
C VAL A 721 -4.20 4.83 -23.16
N ARG A 722 -3.70 6.05 -22.89
CA ARG A 722 -2.55 6.29 -22.01
C ARG A 722 -2.96 6.85 -20.65
#